data_AF-A0A1V0B7U2-F1
#
_entry.id   AF-A0A1V0B7U2-F1
#
_cell.length_a   1.000
_cell.length_b   1.000
_cell.length_c   1.000
_cell.angle_alpha   90.00
_cell.angle_beta   90.00
_cell.angle_gamma   90.00
#
_symmetry.space_group_name_H-M   'P 1'
#
loop_
_entity.id
_entity.type
_entity.pdbx_description
1 polymer ?
#
loop_
_entity_poly.entity_id
_entity_poly.type
_entity_poly.pdbx_seq_one_letter_code
_entity_poly.pdbx_strand_id
1 'polypeptide(L)'
;MTAEQRNGHYHLTFADGRREPVHLRAKALNRGADGAIYRSPDGRFAFKFYHEPGKDPERRTKVWEMILHPPEDSQADHFAWPCALINDSAGRFVGFAMPLLDIASYASLDPLLSGRGRQRESLPDDNSFRLKVAINLAKRVAELHAKGHCIIDLKPANLLVHRHTGDIAVVDCDGFAVRGNTQFFPAHQFTLGFIAPEAFRASQSPQVLRQAQDQFALAVILFKLLNNGLHPFQGVPAKGRELPSDNQNRIAGGFYPYGLRPHADIGPSPWSVHRNFPKPLRNAFDHSFSSSRRPSADYWVELLQQALQHQVRCQRNPDHAHWGKQCPHCALENQRVVVPPAQSTPRPRRAARTQNPQAAIPLNTVFTGHQQTHVQVQWHINPAPSNQPYVTAQILRWRRRIQWLQRAGAALLALLALYWLVQLFYDPGPALPEAVAKVSVLKPSYRTDDRVRYADQRRAYPGSYANSQPVLIPHHRLGRFDTPERLPVLLSRPASSDYANNSRFGFRLDQLNTRTKRRNTNLDTTTTRPVNLANLSLGDWQADHNGAGIFSYGCNPQLLCHEVLYHNGRGSPISFSFPTQSASSRATPQKLLPWRFNLSPDGNFMAMASGQQVVLYKTDQPDRPLASLDLRQSLHNYRVDALSLTHGGSRIFVSLSQSDRHISYPAELIELEHTSKGLVLVSMFQRRAIHEGIETPAAFHSIDAAGNTLALADYRLRHHDGSLISGRYNRGTLGYPGISIWRRNQQGRWQYSHRIDGMDLLTREPVQVTRPLPATAYSTQSIMAHGPLGNHGQPHLAMQLSPDGKHLLTGLQLEHHNNSVYANAYLFNVQAEEAKLLARLREKIDTPRSDMHITYGDIRLSNNANHIALGLFSYHEKRNGPLTQAYKLRIYDLQELTGKGPL
;
A
#
# COMPACT_ATOMS: atom_id res chain seq x y z
N MET A 1 9.82 -8.66 -22.82
CA MET A 1 9.51 -8.38 -24.24
C MET A 1 10.34 -7.18 -24.73
N THR A 2 10.58 -7.07 -26.04
CA THR A 2 11.53 -6.12 -26.65
C THR A 2 11.11 -4.66 -26.47
N ALA A 3 11.91 -3.89 -25.72
CA ALA A 3 11.80 -2.42 -25.67
C ALA A 3 11.72 -1.85 -27.09
N GLU A 4 10.61 -1.15 -27.40
CA GLU A 4 10.38 -0.50 -28.69
C GLU A 4 11.60 0.34 -29.07
N GLN A 5 12.20 -0.01 -30.20
CA GLN A 5 13.28 0.77 -30.79
C GLN A 5 12.67 2.01 -31.42
N ARG A 6 13.19 3.19 -31.07
CA ARG A 6 12.87 4.40 -31.83
C ARG A 6 13.66 4.36 -33.12
N ASN A 7 12.96 4.46 -34.24
CA ASN A 7 13.53 4.53 -35.58
C ASN A 7 12.98 5.77 -36.29
N GLY A 8 13.85 6.69 -36.69
CA GLY A 8 13.42 7.91 -37.38
C GLY A 8 14.57 8.81 -37.83
N HIS A 9 14.26 9.69 -38.78
CA HIS A 9 15.14 10.76 -39.23
C HIS A 9 14.76 12.07 -38.53
N TYR A 10 15.76 12.73 -37.96
CA TYR A 10 15.63 13.96 -37.20
C TYR A 10 16.69 14.96 -37.66
N HIS A 11 16.49 16.23 -37.29
CA HIS A 11 17.48 17.29 -37.47
C HIS A 11 17.75 17.96 -36.13
N LEU A 12 19.03 18.06 -35.76
CA LEU A 12 19.49 18.89 -34.67
C LEU A 12 19.65 20.33 -35.16
N THR A 13 19.16 21.30 -34.40
CA THR A 13 19.36 22.73 -34.67
C THR A 13 20.10 23.37 -33.52
N PHE A 14 21.29 23.91 -33.78
CA PHE A 14 22.18 24.55 -32.80
C PHE A 14 22.03 26.08 -32.81
N ALA A 15 22.54 26.75 -31.77
CA ALA A 15 22.49 28.21 -31.62
C ALA A 15 23.15 28.98 -32.78
N ASP A 16 24.22 28.44 -33.36
CA ASP A 16 24.98 28.99 -34.49
C ASP A 16 24.27 28.86 -35.84
N GLY A 17 23.06 28.28 -35.87
CA GLY A 17 22.29 28.02 -37.08
C GLY A 17 22.67 26.72 -37.79
N ARG A 18 23.69 25.99 -37.31
CA ARG A 18 24.06 24.68 -37.85
C ARG A 18 22.91 23.69 -37.70
N ARG A 19 22.67 22.91 -38.76
CA ARG A 19 21.71 21.81 -38.76
C ARG A 19 22.42 20.49 -39.05
N GLU A 20 22.30 19.53 -38.13
CA GLU A 20 22.90 18.21 -38.29
C GLU A 20 21.80 17.15 -38.48
N PRO A 21 21.80 16.39 -39.59
CA PRO A 21 20.88 15.27 -39.75
C PRO A 21 21.27 14.12 -38.82
N VAL A 22 20.28 13.50 -38.20
CA VAL A 22 20.47 12.36 -37.30
C VAL A 22 19.48 11.27 -37.65
N HIS A 23 20.00 10.08 -37.94
CA HIS A 23 19.20 8.87 -38.02
C HIS A 23 19.32 8.11 -36.70
N LEU A 24 18.25 8.07 -35.92
CA LEU A 24 18.25 7.40 -34.62
C LEU A 24 17.60 6.02 -34.77
N ARG A 25 18.39 4.97 -34.48
CA ARG A 25 17.91 3.61 -34.32
C ARG A 25 18.44 3.04 -33.00
N ALA A 26 17.79 3.37 -31.91
CA ALA A 26 18.26 3.03 -30.57
C ALA A 26 17.12 2.65 -29.63
N LYS A 27 17.45 1.84 -28.62
CA LYS A 27 16.60 1.65 -27.44
C LYS A 27 16.78 2.84 -26.51
N ALA A 28 15.71 3.21 -25.80
CA ALA A 28 15.81 4.25 -24.78
C ALA A 28 16.78 3.82 -23.67
N LEU A 29 17.65 4.74 -23.24
CA LEU A 29 18.51 4.58 -22.06
C LEU A 29 17.68 4.66 -20.78
N ASN A 30 16.69 5.55 -20.76
CA ASN A 30 15.79 5.77 -19.64
C ASN A 30 14.45 6.34 -20.14
N ARG A 31 13.36 6.07 -19.43
CA ARG A 31 12.02 6.58 -19.71
C ARG A 31 11.46 7.22 -18.44
N GLY A 32 11.30 8.54 -18.46
CA GLY A 32 10.69 9.32 -17.39
C GLY A 32 9.25 9.72 -17.71
N ALA A 33 8.63 10.47 -16.79
CA ALA A 33 7.25 10.95 -16.92
C ALA A 33 7.06 11.92 -18.11
N ASP A 34 8.03 12.81 -18.36
CA ASP A 34 7.91 13.84 -19.41
C ASP A 34 8.54 13.44 -20.76
N GLY A 35 9.35 12.38 -20.79
CA GLY A 35 10.02 11.97 -22.02
C GLY A 35 10.93 10.75 -21.89
N ALA A 36 11.52 10.36 -23.00
CA ALA A 36 12.46 9.25 -23.11
C ALA A 36 13.84 9.75 -23.54
N ILE A 37 14.89 9.20 -22.93
CA ILE A 37 16.28 9.56 -23.18
C ILE A 37 16.91 8.48 -24.06
N TYR A 38 17.61 8.89 -25.11
CA TYR A 38 18.32 8.01 -26.04
C TYR A 38 19.78 8.45 -26.16
N ARG A 39 20.68 7.51 -26.43
CA ARG A 39 22.06 7.85 -26.81
C ARG A 39 22.08 8.29 -28.26
N SER A 40 22.84 9.33 -28.60
CA SER A 40 23.11 9.67 -29.99
C SER A 40 23.94 8.55 -30.67
N PRO A 41 23.79 8.35 -31.99
CA PRO A 41 24.55 7.32 -32.72
C PRO A 41 26.07 7.50 -32.63
N ASP A 42 26.54 8.76 -32.60
CA ASP A 42 27.95 9.13 -32.47
C ASP A 42 28.45 9.12 -31.01
N GLY A 43 27.57 8.85 -30.04
CA GLY A 43 27.89 8.80 -28.62
C GLY A 43 28.22 10.14 -27.97
N ARG A 44 28.06 11.27 -28.67
CA ARG A 44 28.37 12.63 -28.15
C ARG A 44 27.26 13.21 -27.26
N PHE A 45 26.01 12.86 -27.53
CA PHE A 45 24.84 13.48 -26.89
C PHE A 45 23.88 12.45 -26.30
N ALA A 46 23.11 12.91 -25.32
CA ALA A 46 21.85 12.31 -24.94
C ALA A 46 20.70 13.10 -25.59
N PHE A 47 19.73 12.39 -26.15
CA PHE A 47 18.53 12.98 -26.75
C PHE A 47 17.34 12.76 -25.82
N LYS A 48 16.74 13.83 -25.32
CA LYS A 48 15.45 13.77 -24.61
C LYS A 48 14.33 14.06 -25.61
N PHE A 49 13.52 13.05 -25.91
CA PHE A 49 12.29 13.20 -26.67
C PHE A 49 11.11 13.30 -25.71
N TYR A 50 10.29 14.33 -25.88
CA TYR A 50 9.06 14.45 -25.10
C TYR A 50 8.03 13.44 -25.58
N HIS A 51 7.23 12.88 -24.65
CA HIS A 51 6.11 12.01 -25.03
C HIS A 51 5.02 12.81 -25.76
N GLU A 52 4.74 14.02 -25.26
CA GLU A 52 3.72 14.94 -25.80
C GLU A 52 4.32 16.34 -26.07
N PRO A 53 5.16 16.52 -27.11
CA PRO A 53 5.84 17.79 -27.37
C PRO A 53 4.89 18.96 -27.65
N GLY A 54 3.64 18.69 -28.05
CA GLY A 54 2.61 19.69 -28.31
C GLY A 54 1.77 20.11 -27.10
N LYS A 55 1.93 19.48 -25.93
CA LYS A 55 1.15 19.79 -24.72
C LYS A 55 1.45 21.17 -24.15
N ASP A 56 2.68 21.63 -24.32
CA ASP A 56 3.18 22.90 -23.81
C ASP A 56 3.71 23.73 -24.99
N PRO A 57 2.92 24.69 -25.50
CA PRO A 57 3.30 25.51 -26.65
C PRO A 57 4.56 26.36 -26.41
N GLU A 58 4.86 26.71 -25.16
CA GLU A 58 6.03 27.54 -24.82
C GLU A 58 7.31 26.72 -24.69
N ARG A 59 7.21 25.39 -24.57
CA ARG A 59 8.34 24.49 -24.33
C ARG A 59 9.45 24.63 -25.36
N ARG A 60 9.10 24.69 -26.65
CA ARG A 60 10.08 24.88 -27.73
C ARG A 60 10.85 26.19 -27.54
N THR A 61 10.14 27.28 -27.26
CA THR A 61 10.74 28.61 -27.06
C THR A 61 11.61 28.63 -25.81
N LYS A 62 11.14 28.06 -24.71
CA LYS A 62 11.92 27.94 -23.47
C LYS A 62 13.23 27.18 -23.70
N VAL A 63 13.17 25.99 -24.32
CA VAL A 63 14.36 25.18 -24.60
C VAL A 63 15.30 25.91 -25.57
N TRP A 64 14.76 26.66 -26.53
CA TRP A 64 15.58 27.49 -27.40
C TRP A 64 16.31 28.60 -26.62
N GLU A 65 15.63 29.28 -25.71
CA GLU A 65 16.26 30.29 -24.85
C GLU A 65 17.29 29.66 -23.90
N MET A 66 17.11 28.43 -23.43
CA MET A 66 18.15 27.70 -22.71
C MET A 66 19.39 27.47 -23.57
N ILE A 67 19.21 27.08 -24.84
CA ILE A 67 20.33 26.87 -25.78
C ILE A 67 21.09 28.18 -26.05
N LEU A 68 20.38 29.31 -26.11
CA LEU A 68 20.98 30.64 -26.32
C LEU A 68 21.66 31.21 -25.07
N HIS A 69 21.20 30.82 -23.88
CA HIS A 69 21.71 31.31 -22.60
C HIS A 69 22.21 30.16 -21.72
N PRO A 70 23.28 29.45 -22.12
CA PRO A 70 23.80 28.36 -21.32
C PRO A 70 24.56 28.85 -20.08
N PRO A 71 24.61 28.06 -18.99
CA PRO A 71 25.57 28.27 -17.92
C PRO A 71 27.01 28.13 -18.46
N GLU A 72 27.97 28.75 -17.77
CA GLU A 72 29.37 28.87 -18.25
C GLU A 72 30.02 27.51 -18.50
N ASP A 73 29.69 26.53 -17.67
CA ASP A 73 30.25 25.19 -17.65
C ASP A 73 29.29 24.15 -18.28
N SER A 74 28.33 24.62 -19.09
CA SER A 74 27.36 23.79 -19.82
C SER A 74 27.98 22.74 -20.75
N GLN A 75 29.24 22.94 -21.14
CA GLN A 75 29.99 22.03 -22.02
C GLN A 75 30.84 21.01 -21.24
N ALA A 76 30.93 21.11 -19.92
CA ALA A 76 31.80 20.26 -19.09
C ALA A 76 31.04 19.16 -18.32
N ASP A 77 29.94 18.65 -18.88
CA ASP A 77 29.15 17.55 -18.30
C ASP A 77 28.56 17.82 -16.89
N HIS A 78 28.52 19.09 -16.45
CA HIS A 78 27.97 19.46 -15.14
C HIS A 78 26.47 19.74 -15.16
N PHE A 79 25.91 20.00 -16.34
CA PHE A 79 24.49 20.19 -16.52
C PHE A 79 24.05 19.35 -17.71
N ALA A 80 22.96 18.61 -17.55
CA ALA A 80 22.22 18.04 -18.67
C ALA A 80 21.47 19.15 -19.44
N TRP A 81 22.20 20.20 -19.81
CA TRP A 81 21.68 21.43 -20.37
C TRP A 81 21.40 21.26 -21.87
N PRO A 82 20.27 21.78 -22.39
CA PRO A 82 19.99 21.72 -23.81
C PRO A 82 21.07 22.43 -24.65
N CYS A 83 21.60 21.75 -25.67
CA CYS A 83 22.56 22.31 -26.62
C CYS A 83 22.04 22.38 -28.07
N ALA A 84 20.98 21.63 -28.39
CA ALA A 84 20.31 21.70 -29.69
C ALA A 84 18.84 21.28 -29.61
N LEU A 85 18.00 21.84 -30.48
CA LEU A 85 16.61 21.36 -30.67
C LEU A 85 16.62 20.11 -31.54
N ILE A 86 15.73 19.16 -31.24
CA ILE A 86 15.46 18.02 -32.11
C ILE A 86 14.14 18.29 -32.84
N ASN A 87 14.21 18.32 -34.16
CA ASN A 87 13.05 18.43 -35.03
C ASN A 87 12.86 17.13 -35.82
N ASP A 88 11.61 16.72 -36.04
CA ASP A 88 11.29 15.60 -36.93
C ASP A 88 11.48 15.98 -38.42
N SER A 89 11.30 15.02 -39.31
CA SER A 89 11.41 15.22 -40.76
C SER A 89 10.41 16.25 -41.32
N ALA A 90 9.34 16.57 -40.60
CA ALA A 90 8.37 17.60 -40.96
C ALA A 90 8.75 18.98 -40.35
N GLY A 91 9.89 19.10 -39.68
CA GLY A 91 10.36 20.32 -39.04
C GLY A 91 9.68 20.64 -37.70
N ARG A 92 8.91 19.69 -37.12
CA ARG A 92 8.23 19.89 -35.85
C ARG A 92 9.17 19.58 -34.69
N PHE A 93 9.12 20.41 -33.65
CA PHE A 93 9.87 20.19 -32.42
C PHE A 93 9.38 18.93 -31.69
N VAL A 94 10.32 18.06 -31.31
CA VAL A 94 10.01 16.79 -30.62
C VAL A 94 10.85 16.56 -29.37
N GLY A 95 11.86 17.40 -29.11
CA GLY A 95 12.79 17.21 -28.00
C GLY A 95 14.06 18.05 -28.14
N PHE A 96 15.08 17.72 -27.35
CA PHE A 96 16.36 18.41 -27.38
C PHE A 96 17.54 17.45 -27.14
N ALA A 97 18.71 17.85 -27.61
CA ALA A 97 19.98 17.19 -27.33
C ALA A 97 20.68 17.90 -26.16
N MET A 98 21.40 17.11 -25.35
CA MET A 98 22.20 17.56 -24.21
C MET A 98 23.48 16.73 -24.12
N PRO A 99 24.52 17.18 -23.39
CA PRO A 99 25.73 16.40 -23.17
C PRO A 99 25.45 15.00 -22.62
N LEU A 100 26.18 13.99 -23.11
CA LEU A 100 26.05 12.63 -22.62
C LEU A 100 26.93 12.42 -21.40
N LEU A 101 26.31 12.35 -20.22
CA LEU A 101 27.02 12.03 -18.98
C LEU A 101 27.51 10.58 -18.95
N ASP A 102 28.72 10.35 -18.45
CA ASP A 102 29.23 9.00 -18.15
C ASP A 102 28.57 8.46 -16.86
N ILE A 103 27.36 7.92 -16.99
CA ILE A 103 26.54 7.46 -15.86
C ILE A 103 27.28 6.45 -14.96
N ALA A 104 28.26 5.69 -15.48
CA ALA A 104 29.04 4.74 -14.68
C ALA A 104 29.88 5.44 -13.59
N SER A 105 30.44 6.60 -13.91
CA SER A 105 31.29 7.39 -13.02
C SER A 105 30.49 8.20 -11.99
N TYR A 106 29.16 8.25 -12.12
CA TYR A 106 28.26 8.99 -11.24
C TYR A 106 27.35 8.06 -10.42
N ALA A 107 26.88 8.57 -9.28
CA ALA A 107 25.79 8.01 -8.51
C ALA A 107 24.80 9.12 -8.15
N SER A 108 23.54 8.80 -7.89
CA SER A 108 22.62 9.80 -7.33
C SER A 108 23.13 10.31 -5.96
N LEU A 109 22.85 11.57 -5.62
CA LEU A 109 23.17 12.14 -4.32
C LEU A 109 22.41 11.45 -3.18
N ASP A 110 21.22 10.91 -3.41
CA ASP A 110 20.38 10.30 -2.35
C ASP A 110 21.11 9.21 -1.54
N PRO A 111 21.75 8.22 -2.18
CA PRO A 111 22.61 7.25 -1.49
C PRO A 111 23.71 7.87 -0.62
N LEU A 112 24.31 9.00 -1.03
CA LEU A 112 25.38 9.68 -0.29
C LEU A 112 24.93 10.16 1.09
N LEU A 113 23.63 10.47 1.24
CA LEU A 113 23.04 10.98 2.46
C LEU A 113 22.92 9.92 3.57
N SER A 114 23.10 8.63 3.28
CA SER A 114 23.01 7.56 4.29
C SER A 114 24.21 6.61 4.23
N GLY A 115 24.66 6.11 5.39
CA GLY A 115 25.79 5.16 5.43
C GLY A 115 25.53 3.89 4.63
N ARG A 116 24.31 3.36 4.66
CA ARG A 116 23.93 2.18 3.84
C ARG A 116 23.90 2.49 2.34
N GLY A 117 23.43 3.68 1.97
CA GLY A 117 23.41 4.10 0.58
C GLY A 117 24.83 4.24 0.02
N ARG A 118 25.74 4.83 0.81
CA ARG A 118 27.16 4.94 0.44
C ARG A 118 27.82 3.58 0.22
N GLN A 119 27.60 2.63 1.13
CA GLN A 119 28.09 1.27 0.96
C GLN A 119 27.53 0.59 -0.30
N ARG A 120 26.22 0.73 -0.58
CA ARG A 120 25.58 0.12 -1.75
C ARG A 120 26.14 0.66 -3.07
N GLU A 121 26.35 1.97 -3.14
CA GLU A 121 26.87 2.64 -4.34
C GLU A 121 28.39 2.75 -4.34
N SER A 122 29.11 2.10 -3.42
CA SER A 122 30.57 2.22 -3.30
C SER A 122 31.05 3.69 -3.25
N LEU A 123 30.28 4.56 -2.59
CA LEU A 123 30.64 5.97 -2.38
C LEU A 123 31.49 6.12 -1.12
N PRO A 124 32.43 7.09 -1.07
CA PRO A 124 33.28 7.31 0.09
C PRO A 124 32.47 7.65 1.36
N ASP A 125 32.75 6.96 2.47
CA ASP A 125 32.21 7.30 3.79
C ASP A 125 32.82 8.60 4.36
N ASP A 126 33.96 9.03 3.79
CA ASP A 126 34.72 10.23 4.12
C ASP A 126 33.84 11.49 4.26
N ASN A 127 33.92 12.12 5.44
CA ASN A 127 33.28 13.39 5.73
C ASN A 127 33.83 14.55 4.89
N SER A 128 35.14 14.57 4.59
CA SER A 128 35.74 15.57 3.71
C SER A 128 35.23 15.44 2.27
N PHE A 129 35.01 14.21 1.78
CA PHE A 129 34.37 13.97 0.49
C PHE A 129 32.97 14.60 0.43
N ARG A 130 32.12 14.37 1.45
CA ARG A 130 30.79 14.98 1.52
C ARG A 130 30.83 16.52 1.58
N LEU A 131 31.85 17.10 2.20
CA LEU A 131 32.06 18.56 2.20
C LEU A 131 32.48 19.08 0.82
N LYS A 132 33.33 18.34 0.08
CA LYS A 132 33.66 18.67 -1.33
C LYS A 132 32.42 18.63 -2.22
N VAL A 133 31.58 17.61 -2.06
CA VAL A 133 30.30 17.49 -2.77
C VAL A 133 29.40 18.70 -2.45
N ALA A 134 29.33 19.12 -1.19
CA ALA A 134 28.59 20.30 -0.76
C ALA A 134 29.12 21.60 -1.41
N ILE A 135 30.43 21.78 -1.50
CA ILE A 135 31.07 22.92 -2.19
C ILE A 135 30.71 22.92 -3.67
N ASN A 136 30.86 21.77 -4.35
CA ASN A 136 30.60 21.66 -5.77
C ASN A 136 29.12 21.88 -6.08
N LEU A 137 28.20 21.37 -5.26
CA LEU A 137 26.77 21.68 -5.39
C LEU A 137 26.50 23.19 -5.28
N ALA A 138 27.08 23.86 -4.28
CA ALA A 138 26.90 25.30 -4.12
C ALA A 138 27.44 26.07 -5.34
N LYS A 139 28.57 25.65 -5.93
CA LYS A 139 29.10 26.24 -7.18
C LYS A 139 28.11 26.12 -8.34
N ARG A 140 27.50 24.94 -8.55
CA ARG A 140 26.53 24.75 -9.65
C ARG A 140 25.28 25.60 -9.49
N VAL A 141 24.81 25.76 -8.26
CA VAL A 141 23.67 26.64 -7.98
C VAL A 141 24.05 28.10 -8.19
N ALA A 142 25.23 28.53 -7.74
CA ALA A 142 25.74 29.87 -7.95
C ALA A 142 25.88 30.24 -9.43
N GLU A 143 26.44 29.31 -10.22
CA GLU A 143 26.60 29.47 -11.67
C GLU A 143 25.27 29.70 -12.39
N LEU A 144 24.24 28.91 -12.07
CA LEU A 144 22.90 29.11 -12.61
C LEU A 144 22.28 30.45 -12.15
N HIS A 145 22.45 30.79 -10.88
CA HIS A 145 21.94 32.03 -10.30
C HIS A 145 22.59 33.27 -10.93
N ALA A 146 23.89 33.20 -11.28
CA ALA A 146 24.60 34.28 -11.95
C ALA A 146 24.05 34.57 -13.37
N LYS A 147 23.51 33.55 -14.06
CA LYS A 147 22.77 33.70 -15.33
C LYS A 147 21.29 34.05 -15.14
N GLY A 148 20.82 34.21 -13.90
CA GLY A 148 19.43 34.47 -13.57
C GLY A 148 18.51 33.26 -13.75
N HIS A 149 19.07 32.05 -13.86
CA HIS A 149 18.32 30.80 -13.89
C HIS A 149 18.07 30.31 -12.46
N CYS A 150 16.95 29.61 -12.24
CA CYS A 150 16.62 29.02 -10.95
C CYS A 150 16.16 27.58 -11.15
N ILE A 151 16.58 26.67 -10.28
CA ILE A 151 16.24 25.24 -10.36
C ILE A 151 14.79 25.01 -9.93
N ILE A 152 14.35 25.69 -8.87
CA ILE A 152 13.06 25.64 -8.18
C ILE A 152 12.74 24.29 -7.53
N ASP A 153 12.92 23.18 -8.26
CA ASP A 153 12.79 21.80 -7.78
C ASP A 153 14.14 21.17 -7.38
N LEU A 154 14.97 21.92 -6.64
CA LEU A 154 16.28 21.45 -6.21
C LEU A 154 16.15 20.33 -5.17
N LYS A 155 16.43 19.09 -5.58
CA LYS A 155 16.34 17.88 -4.74
C LYS A 155 17.44 16.86 -5.05
N PRO A 156 17.83 16.01 -4.08
CA PRO A 156 18.87 14.99 -4.26
C PRO A 156 18.68 14.05 -5.47
N ALA A 157 17.43 13.71 -5.82
CA ALA A 157 17.14 12.81 -6.94
C ALA A 157 17.60 13.39 -8.31
N ASN A 158 17.69 14.72 -8.44
CA ASN A 158 18.12 15.40 -9.66
C ASN A 158 19.61 15.79 -9.64
N LEU A 159 20.36 15.29 -8.65
CA LEU A 159 21.78 15.58 -8.46
C LEU A 159 22.58 14.28 -8.56
N LEU A 160 23.53 14.25 -9.47
CA LEU A 160 24.47 13.16 -9.64
C LEU A 160 25.84 13.57 -9.10
N VAL A 161 26.45 12.69 -8.31
CA VAL A 161 27.76 12.87 -7.69
C VAL A 161 28.76 12.00 -8.42
N HIS A 162 29.83 12.60 -8.90
CA HIS A 162 30.96 11.85 -9.42
C HIS A 162 31.66 11.09 -8.28
N ARG A 163 31.77 9.77 -8.41
CA ARG A 163 32.18 8.84 -7.33
C ARG A 163 33.55 9.18 -6.72
N HIS A 164 34.49 9.67 -7.54
CA HIS A 164 35.86 9.97 -7.10
C HIS A 164 36.13 11.45 -6.79
N THR A 165 35.75 12.36 -7.69
CA THR A 165 36.02 13.80 -7.52
C THR A 165 35.05 14.50 -6.58
N GLY A 166 33.84 13.94 -6.41
CA GLY A 166 32.75 14.61 -5.70
C GLY A 166 32.17 15.79 -6.47
N ASP A 167 32.43 15.90 -7.78
CA ASP A 167 31.76 16.89 -8.63
C ASP A 167 30.28 16.57 -8.79
N ILE A 168 29.50 17.59 -9.15
CA ILE A 168 28.05 17.50 -9.29
C ILE A 168 27.66 17.71 -10.74
N ALA A 169 26.91 16.74 -11.27
CA ALA A 169 26.11 16.92 -12.47
C ALA A 169 24.64 17.10 -12.09
N VAL A 170 24.01 18.17 -12.60
CA VAL A 170 22.59 18.43 -12.41
C VAL A 170 21.82 17.91 -13.62
N VAL A 171 20.82 17.08 -13.37
CA VAL A 171 19.98 16.50 -14.43
C VAL A 171 18.58 17.09 -14.41
N ASP A 172 17.83 16.86 -15.49
CA ASP A 172 16.46 17.36 -15.67
C ASP A 172 16.36 18.90 -15.72
N CYS A 173 17.31 19.52 -16.44
CA CYS A 173 17.46 20.97 -16.51
C CYS A 173 16.32 21.70 -17.22
N ASP A 174 15.55 21.03 -18.09
CA ASP A 174 14.45 21.64 -18.84
C ASP A 174 13.24 22.02 -17.94
N GLY A 175 13.22 21.53 -16.70
CA GLY A 175 12.27 21.94 -15.66
C GLY A 175 12.56 23.32 -15.03
N PHE A 176 13.75 23.87 -15.23
CA PHE A 176 14.23 25.06 -14.50
C PHE A 176 13.47 26.34 -14.91
N ALA A 177 13.48 27.33 -14.04
CA ALA A 177 13.08 28.68 -14.41
C ALA A 177 14.26 29.39 -15.11
N VAL A 178 14.02 29.90 -16.31
CA VAL A 178 15.06 30.37 -17.23
C VAL A 178 14.85 31.84 -17.55
N ARG A 179 15.94 32.59 -17.54
CA ARG A 179 15.97 33.99 -17.96
C ARG A 179 16.37 34.04 -19.43
N GLY A 180 15.41 34.30 -20.31
CA GLY A 180 15.68 34.57 -21.72
C GLY A 180 15.99 36.05 -21.94
N ASN A 181 16.15 36.42 -23.22
CA ASN A 181 16.48 37.80 -23.62
C ASN A 181 15.39 38.81 -23.24
N THR A 182 14.13 38.48 -23.52
CA THR A 182 12.97 39.38 -23.36
C THR A 182 11.92 38.85 -22.39
N GLN A 183 11.96 37.55 -22.08
CA GLN A 183 10.96 36.86 -21.28
C GLN A 183 11.62 35.98 -20.20
N PHE A 184 10.94 35.86 -19.07
CA PHE A 184 11.26 34.88 -18.04
C PHE A 184 10.36 33.65 -18.18
N PHE A 185 10.96 32.48 -18.28
CA PHE A 185 10.24 31.20 -18.41
C PHE A 185 10.18 30.53 -17.03
N PRO A 186 8.98 30.32 -16.46
CA PRO A 186 8.85 29.74 -15.13
C PRO A 186 9.19 28.25 -15.07
N ALA A 187 9.49 27.79 -13.85
CA ALA A 187 9.42 26.37 -13.51
C ALA A 187 7.97 25.97 -13.19
N HIS A 188 7.65 24.69 -13.35
CA HIS A 188 6.30 24.16 -13.15
C HIS A 188 6.18 23.18 -11.99
N GLN A 189 7.30 22.77 -11.40
CA GLN A 189 7.36 21.72 -10.39
C GLN A 189 8.26 22.15 -9.23
N PHE A 190 7.98 21.57 -8.07
CA PHE A 190 8.80 21.59 -6.86
C PHE A 190 8.44 20.38 -5.98
N THR A 191 9.28 20.04 -5.00
CA THR A 191 9.10 18.83 -4.18
C THR A 191 8.91 19.18 -2.71
N LEU A 192 7.91 18.58 -2.07
CA LEU A 192 7.64 18.73 -0.63
C LEU A 192 8.87 18.34 0.21
N GLY A 193 9.11 19.08 1.29
CA GLY A 193 10.31 18.95 2.11
C GLY A 193 11.48 19.81 1.63
N PHE A 194 11.37 20.44 0.45
CA PHE A 194 12.34 21.40 -0.07
C PHE A 194 11.70 22.77 -0.40
N ILE A 195 10.39 22.95 -0.18
CA ILE A 195 9.69 24.22 -0.44
C ILE A 195 9.93 25.18 0.72
N ALA A 196 10.37 26.40 0.39
CA ALA A 196 10.61 27.46 1.37
C ALA A 196 9.34 27.75 2.20
N PRO A 197 9.47 28.05 3.51
CA PRO A 197 8.33 28.19 4.41
C PRO A 197 7.38 29.32 4.01
N GLU A 198 7.88 30.41 3.45
CA GLU A 198 7.05 31.51 2.93
C GLU A 198 6.27 31.11 1.67
N ALA A 199 6.90 30.36 0.76
CA ALA A 199 6.25 29.90 -0.47
C ALA A 199 5.11 28.93 -0.16
N PHE A 200 5.35 27.98 0.75
CA PHE A 200 4.35 27.02 1.17
C PHE A 200 3.19 27.66 1.95
N ARG A 201 3.49 28.57 2.91
CA ARG A 201 2.46 29.26 3.69
C ARG A 201 1.57 30.17 2.85
N ALA A 202 2.12 30.77 1.81
CA ALA A 202 1.38 31.61 0.88
C ALA A 202 0.78 30.84 -0.31
N SER A 203 0.87 29.50 -0.32
CA SER A 203 0.43 28.64 -1.42
C SER A 203 0.93 29.11 -2.80
N GLN A 204 2.18 29.56 -2.86
CA GLN A 204 2.77 30.08 -4.08
C GLN A 204 3.04 28.95 -5.09
N SER A 205 2.58 29.14 -6.32
CA SER A 205 2.90 28.27 -7.45
C SER A 205 4.41 28.31 -7.75
N PRO A 206 5.04 27.20 -8.21
CA PRO A 206 6.42 27.19 -8.70
C PRO A 206 6.73 28.31 -9.70
N GLN A 207 5.73 28.76 -10.46
CA GLN A 207 5.88 29.76 -11.52
C GLN A 207 6.28 31.15 -11.01
N VAL A 208 5.90 31.49 -9.78
CA VAL A 208 6.23 32.78 -9.17
C VAL A 208 7.51 32.72 -8.33
N LEU A 209 8.05 31.52 -8.12
CA LEU A 209 9.25 31.32 -7.32
C LEU A 209 10.51 31.72 -8.10
N ARG A 210 11.51 32.14 -7.35
CA ARG A 210 12.80 32.64 -7.83
C ARG A 210 13.91 32.11 -6.93
N GLN A 211 15.09 32.71 -7.01
CA GLN A 211 16.31 32.33 -6.30
C GLN A 211 16.14 32.01 -4.81
N ALA A 212 15.25 32.71 -4.09
CA ALA A 212 15.01 32.49 -2.66
C ALA A 212 14.52 31.06 -2.33
N GLN A 213 13.82 30.41 -3.27
CA GLN A 213 13.40 29.01 -3.17
C GLN A 213 14.61 28.07 -3.25
N ASP A 214 15.51 28.27 -4.22
CA ASP A 214 16.73 27.48 -4.36
C ASP A 214 17.67 27.65 -3.17
N GLN A 215 17.80 28.86 -2.63
CA GLN A 215 18.63 29.14 -1.46
C GLN A 215 18.18 28.32 -0.24
N PHE A 216 16.87 28.17 -0.05
CA PHE A 216 16.33 27.31 1.00
C PHE A 216 16.62 25.84 0.73
N ALA A 217 16.28 25.35 -0.45
CA ALA A 217 16.48 23.95 -0.82
C ALA A 217 17.97 23.54 -0.77
N LEU A 218 18.87 24.41 -1.23
CA LEU A 218 20.31 24.24 -1.14
C LEU A 218 20.74 24.07 0.32
N ALA A 219 20.33 24.98 1.22
CA ALA A 219 20.66 24.87 2.63
C ALA A 219 20.18 23.55 3.26
N VAL A 220 18.98 23.06 2.90
CA VAL A 220 18.47 21.75 3.34
C VAL A 220 19.40 20.62 2.90
N ILE A 221 19.84 20.61 1.63
CA ILE A 221 20.71 19.55 1.10
C ILE A 221 22.11 19.62 1.74
N LEU A 222 22.69 20.81 1.85
CA LEU A 222 23.99 21.03 2.51
C LEU A 222 23.94 20.55 3.97
N PHE A 223 22.86 20.85 4.70
CA PHE A 223 22.66 20.38 6.06
C PHE A 223 22.64 18.86 6.12
N LYS A 224 21.88 18.19 5.24
CA LYS A 224 21.83 16.72 5.18
C LYS A 224 23.20 16.11 4.86
N LEU A 225 23.95 16.66 3.91
CA LEU A 225 25.28 16.17 3.54
C LEU A 225 26.25 16.19 4.72
N LEU A 226 26.30 17.33 5.42
CA LEU A 226 27.26 17.54 6.52
C LEU A 226 26.80 16.87 7.82
N ASN A 227 25.49 16.69 8.02
CA ASN A 227 24.90 16.19 9.26
C ASN A 227 24.36 14.75 9.14
N ASN A 228 25.08 13.88 8.42
CA ASN A 228 24.83 12.44 8.33
C ASN A 228 23.41 12.06 7.83
N GLY A 229 22.85 12.85 6.90
CA GLY A 229 21.56 12.61 6.28
C GLY A 229 20.35 13.15 7.04
N LEU A 230 20.55 13.72 8.23
CA LEU A 230 19.46 14.27 9.04
C LEU A 230 18.84 15.49 8.36
N HIS A 231 17.52 15.53 8.29
CA HIS A 231 16.79 16.70 7.80
C HIS A 231 16.81 17.82 8.85
N PRO A 232 16.95 19.11 8.47
CA PRO A 232 17.03 20.22 9.43
C PRO A 232 15.79 20.36 10.32
N PHE A 233 14.61 19.89 9.87
CA PHE A 233 13.36 19.94 10.64
C PHE A 233 12.98 18.60 11.30
N GLN A 234 13.92 17.65 11.37
CA GLN A 234 13.75 16.38 12.09
C GLN A 234 14.52 16.42 13.41
N GLY A 235 13.95 15.80 14.45
CA GLY A 235 14.48 15.85 15.80
C GLY A 235 13.61 15.03 16.74
N VAL A 236 13.85 15.18 18.04
CA VAL A 236 13.12 14.50 19.10
C VAL A 236 12.02 15.43 19.61
N PRO A 237 10.74 15.05 19.57
CA PRO A 237 9.66 15.87 20.14
C PRO A 237 9.91 16.17 21.61
N ALA A 238 9.61 17.40 22.05
CA ALA A 238 9.56 17.73 23.46
C ALA A 238 8.47 16.90 24.17
N LYS A 239 8.66 16.61 25.46
CA LYS A 239 7.75 15.73 26.22
C LYS A 239 6.30 16.23 26.14
N GLY A 240 5.40 15.39 25.64
CA GLY A 240 3.98 15.70 25.52
C GLY A 240 3.60 16.63 24.36
N ARG A 241 4.52 16.91 23.43
CA ARG A 241 4.25 17.69 22.22
C ARG A 241 4.15 16.80 20.99
N GLU A 242 3.14 17.04 20.17
CA GLU A 242 2.97 16.40 18.88
C GLU A 242 3.56 17.28 17.78
N LEU A 243 4.30 16.66 16.86
CA LEU A 243 4.88 17.34 15.70
C LEU A 243 4.12 16.91 14.44
N PRO A 244 4.00 17.77 13.40
CA PRO A 244 3.51 17.36 12.10
C PRO A 244 4.24 16.11 11.58
N SER A 245 3.55 15.23 10.86
CA SER A 245 4.13 13.94 10.41
C SER A 245 5.07 14.09 9.21
N ASP A 246 4.86 15.10 8.36
CA ASP A 246 5.68 15.38 7.19
C ASP A 246 6.65 16.55 7.41
N ASN A 247 7.75 16.56 6.65
CA ASN A 247 8.78 17.59 6.76
C ASN A 247 8.29 18.97 6.27
N GLN A 248 7.36 19.04 5.32
CA GLN A 248 6.92 20.32 4.75
C GLN A 248 6.12 21.13 5.76
N ASN A 249 5.20 20.52 6.48
CA ASN A 249 4.46 21.18 7.55
C ASN A 249 5.37 21.57 8.72
N ARG A 250 6.45 20.80 8.97
CA ARG A 250 7.47 21.19 9.95
C ARG A 250 8.28 22.41 9.51
N ILE A 251 8.61 22.49 8.22
CA ILE A 251 9.26 23.67 7.62
C ILE A 251 8.34 24.89 7.77
N ALA A 252 7.08 24.76 7.36
CA ALA A 252 6.09 25.84 7.42
C ALA A 252 5.86 26.33 8.85
N GLY A 253 5.87 25.43 9.83
CA GLY A 253 5.75 25.75 11.25
C GLY A 253 7.06 26.19 11.93
N GLY A 254 8.19 26.22 11.22
CA GLY A 254 9.46 26.69 11.78
C GLY A 254 10.07 25.75 12.84
N PHE A 255 9.78 24.45 12.79
CA PHE A 255 10.24 23.44 13.76
C PHE A 255 11.73 23.07 13.56
N TYR A 256 12.62 24.07 13.63
CA TYR A 256 14.07 23.91 13.49
C TYR A 256 14.73 23.73 14.88
N PRO A 257 15.23 22.53 15.23
CA PRO A 257 15.75 22.22 16.57
C PRO A 257 17.26 22.43 16.72
N TYR A 258 17.98 22.72 15.63
CA TYR A 258 19.45 22.73 15.63
C TYR A 258 20.06 24.11 15.80
N GLY A 259 19.25 25.16 15.70
CA GLY A 259 19.73 26.53 15.74
C GLY A 259 20.13 27.00 17.13
N LEU A 260 20.79 28.16 17.18
CA LEU A 260 21.17 28.82 18.43
C LEU A 260 19.96 29.11 19.33
N ARG A 261 18.79 29.33 18.71
CA ARG A 261 17.48 29.40 19.36
C ARG A 261 16.59 28.28 18.81
N PRO A 262 16.62 27.08 19.40
CA PRO A 262 15.83 25.96 18.89
C PRO A 262 14.34 26.17 19.16
N HIS A 263 13.49 25.62 18.29
CA HIS A 263 12.05 25.62 18.52
C HIS A 263 11.71 24.83 19.81
N ALA A 264 10.88 25.40 20.69
CA ALA A 264 10.64 24.83 22.03
C ALA A 264 10.04 23.41 22.02
N ASP A 265 9.26 23.07 20.99
CA ASP A 265 8.56 21.79 20.90
C ASP A 265 9.40 20.64 20.30
N ILE A 266 10.64 20.90 19.87
CA ILE A 266 11.50 19.88 19.25
C ILE A 266 12.98 20.08 19.64
N GLY A 267 13.59 19.02 20.14
CA GLY A 267 15.03 18.95 20.42
C GLY A 267 15.83 18.34 19.26
N PRO A 268 17.14 18.62 19.16
CA PRO A 268 17.98 18.09 18.09
C PRO A 268 18.10 16.57 18.19
N SER A 269 18.29 15.90 17.04
CA SER A 269 18.56 14.46 17.01
C SER A 269 19.84 14.13 17.80
N PRO A 270 19.85 13.07 18.64
CA PRO A 270 21.06 12.59 19.32
C PRO A 270 22.18 12.21 18.35
N TRP A 271 21.85 11.88 17.11
CA TRP A 271 22.78 11.46 16.05
C TRP A 271 23.38 12.63 15.27
N SER A 272 23.06 13.86 15.67
CA SER A 272 23.51 15.09 15.00
C SER A 272 24.93 15.47 15.42
N VAL A 273 25.74 15.87 14.44
CA VAL A 273 27.05 16.49 14.64
C VAL A 273 27.00 18.01 14.48
N HIS A 274 25.83 18.59 14.14
CA HIS A 274 25.66 20.02 13.85
C HIS A 274 26.23 20.94 14.95
N ARG A 275 26.08 20.57 16.23
CA ARG A 275 26.60 21.34 17.37
C ARG A 275 28.12 21.55 17.32
N ASN A 276 28.84 20.66 16.64
CA ASN A 276 30.28 20.64 16.51
C ASN A 276 30.77 21.37 15.24
N PHE A 277 29.87 21.93 14.43
CA PHE A 277 30.24 22.73 13.27
C PHE A 277 30.81 24.10 13.69
N PRO A 278 31.71 24.69 12.89
CA PRO A 278 32.20 26.04 13.08
C PRO A 278 31.05 27.03 13.26
N LYS A 279 31.24 28.04 14.12
CA LYS A 279 30.22 29.07 14.39
C LYS A 279 29.72 29.76 13.09
N PRO A 280 30.58 30.13 12.13
CA PRO A 280 30.10 30.68 10.85
C PRO A 280 29.14 29.75 10.11
N LEU A 281 29.44 28.45 10.09
CA LEU A 281 28.60 27.44 9.42
C LEU A 281 27.24 27.26 10.10
N ARG A 282 27.22 27.20 11.44
CA ARG A 282 25.97 27.16 12.21
C ARG A 282 25.13 28.41 11.98
N ASN A 283 25.75 29.59 12.01
CA ASN A 283 25.05 30.85 11.74
C ASN A 283 24.41 30.85 10.34
N ALA A 284 25.11 30.37 9.31
CA ALA A 284 24.58 30.30 7.96
C ALA A 284 23.34 29.38 7.86
N PHE A 285 23.37 28.22 8.54
CA PHE A 285 22.19 27.34 8.64
C PHE A 285 21.03 28.01 9.40
N ASP A 286 21.31 28.66 10.52
CA ASP A 286 20.30 29.41 11.28
C ASP A 286 19.62 30.44 10.38
N HIS A 287 20.39 31.30 9.70
CA HIS A 287 19.84 32.30 8.78
C HIS A 287 19.00 31.66 7.66
N SER A 288 19.42 30.52 7.13
CA SER A 288 18.70 29.82 6.05
C SER A 288 17.34 29.31 6.48
N PHE A 289 17.21 28.85 7.73
CA PHE A 289 16.00 28.20 8.23
C PHE A 289 15.12 29.10 9.10
N SER A 290 15.63 30.22 9.60
CA SER A 290 14.87 31.18 10.43
C SER A 290 14.62 32.53 9.76
N SER A 291 15.19 32.81 8.58
CA SER A 291 15.01 34.06 7.84
C SER A 291 14.60 33.81 6.38
N SER A 292 13.91 34.79 5.79
CA SER A 292 13.68 34.86 4.34
C SER A 292 14.88 35.45 3.58
N ARG A 293 15.77 36.18 4.26
CA ARG A 293 17.04 36.65 3.70
C ARG A 293 18.10 35.57 3.92
N ARG A 294 18.15 34.60 3.00
CA ARG A 294 19.03 33.44 3.08
C ARG A 294 20.40 33.74 2.45
N PRO A 295 21.46 33.04 2.88
CA PRO A 295 22.74 33.13 2.20
C PRO A 295 22.64 32.72 0.73
N SER A 296 23.38 33.42 -0.14
CA SER A 296 23.49 33.06 -1.55
C SER A 296 24.31 31.79 -1.72
N ALA A 297 24.22 31.18 -2.90
CA ALA A 297 25.04 30.03 -3.24
C ALA A 297 26.54 30.37 -3.24
N ASP A 298 26.94 31.55 -3.74
CA ASP A 298 28.34 32.03 -3.67
C ASP A 298 28.85 32.12 -2.23
N TYR A 299 28.03 32.65 -1.33
CA TYR A 299 28.38 32.71 0.09
C TYR A 299 28.60 31.31 0.67
N TRP A 300 27.77 30.33 0.28
CA TRP A 300 27.98 28.94 0.67
C TRP A 300 29.29 28.37 0.11
N VAL A 301 29.66 28.69 -1.13
CA VAL A 301 30.94 28.26 -1.72
C VAL A 301 32.11 28.75 -0.87
N GLU A 302 32.20 30.05 -0.63
CA GLU A 302 33.28 30.66 0.15
C GLU A 302 33.34 30.08 1.57
N LEU A 303 32.19 30.01 2.24
CA LEU A 303 32.10 29.52 3.62
C LEU A 303 32.50 28.04 3.74
N LEU A 304 32.05 27.19 2.81
CA LEU A 304 32.37 25.77 2.83
C LEU A 304 33.82 25.51 2.43
N GLN A 305 34.41 26.30 1.54
CA GLN A 305 35.84 26.24 1.21
C GLN A 305 36.70 26.63 2.42
N GLN A 306 36.35 27.71 3.12
CA GLN A 306 37.00 28.08 4.37
C GLN A 306 36.85 26.95 5.41
N ALA A 307 35.66 26.35 5.52
CA ALA A 307 35.47 25.21 6.41
C ALA A 307 36.38 24.02 6.01
N LEU A 308 36.52 23.70 4.72
CA LEU A 308 37.38 22.61 4.25
C LEU A 308 38.85 22.84 4.64
N GLN A 309 39.36 24.07 4.51
CA GLN A 309 40.74 24.42 4.86
C GLN A 309 41.04 24.22 6.35
N HIS A 310 40.06 24.47 7.22
CA HIS A 310 40.21 24.34 8.68
C HIS A 310 39.77 22.97 9.21
N GLN A 311 39.49 22.01 8.32
CA GLN A 311 39.08 20.67 8.73
C GLN A 311 40.29 19.83 9.15
N VAL A 312 40.21 19.21 10.31
CA VAL A 312 41.25 18.32 10.86
C VAL A 312 40.82 16.87 10.63
N ARG A 313 41.72 16.05 10.10
CA ARG A 313 41.51 14.60 9.99
C ARG A 313 41.57 13.94 11.37
N CYS A 314 40.66 13.03 11.63
CA CYS A 314 40.65 12.26 12.87
C CYS A 314 41.80 11.26 12.88
N GLN A 315 42.50 11.16 14.02
CA GLN A 315 43.57 10.18 14.20
C GLN A 315 43.06 8.74 14.37
N ARG A 316 41.79 8.55 14.75
CA ARG A 316 41.20 7.22 15.03
C ARG A 316 40.53 6.56 13.83
N ASN A 317 39.90 7.35 12.97
CA ASN A 317 39.21 6.84 11.77
C ASN A 317 39.56 7.77 10.58
N PRO A 318 40.19 7.24 9.51
CA PRO A 318 40.60 8.06 8.36
C PRO A 318 39.43 8.67 7.58
N ASP A 319 38.22 8.11 7.68
CA ASP A 319 37.00 8.63 7.04
C ASP A 319 36.39 9.82 7.82
N HIS A 320 36.91 10.12 9.02
CA HIS A 320 36.42 11.21 9.84
C HIS A 320 37.26 12.46 9.69
N ALA A 321 36.58 13.58 9.50
CA ALA A 321 37.19 14.90 9.49
C ALA A 321 36.26 15.91 10.18
N HIS A 322 36.82 16.80 11.01
CA HIS A 322 36.06 17.66 11.93
C HIS A 322 36.78 18.98 12.24
N TRP A 323 36.13 19.90 12.95
CA TRP A 323 36.66 21.24 13.26
C TRP A 323 36.96 21.48 14.75
N GLY A 324 36.59 20.54 15.63
CA GLY A 324 36.81 20.65 17.08
C GLY A 324 38.07 19.93 17.56
N LYS A 325 38.37 20.05 18.86
CA LYS A 325 39.47 19.30 19.51
C LYS A 325 39.22 17.79 19.57
N GLN A 326 37.95 17.38 19.62
CA GLN A 326 37.54 15.98 19.66
C GLN A 326 36.69 15.63 18.44
N CYS A 327 36.84 14.41 17.93
CA CYS A 327 36.08 13.95 16.77
C CYS A 327 34.62 13.64 17.16
N PRO A 328 33.63 14.40 16.68
CA PRO A 328 32.22 14.18 17.01
C PRO A 328 31.69 12.87 16.40
N HIS A 329 32.26 12.43 15.28
CA HIS A 329 31.88 11.18 14.62
C HIS A 329 32.29 9.96 15.46
N CYS A 330 33.53 9.93 15.98
CA CYS A 330 33.96 8.87 16.90
C CYS A 330 33.15 8.87 18.21
N ALA A 331 32.76 10.05 18.72
CA ALA A 331 31.91 10.15 19.90
C ALA A 331 30.54 9.48 19.67
N LEU A 332 29.94 9.66 18.49
CA LEU A 332 28.70 8.97 18.10
C LEU A 332 28.89 7.47 17.89
N GLU A 333 30.03 7.04 17.38
CA GLU A 333 30.36 5.61 17.23
C GLU A 333 30.54 4.92 18.59
N ASN A 334 31.19 5.55 19.56
CA ASN A 334 31.36 4.99 20.91
C ASN A 334 30.05 4.95 21.71
N GLN A 335 29.04 5.72 21.32
CA GLN A 335 27.67 5.59 21.85
C GLN A 335 26.94 4.35 21.28
N ARG A 336 27.47 3.71 20.22
CA ARG A 336 27.00 2.40 19.78
C ARG A 336 27.59 1.34 20.72
N VAL A 337 26.75 0.84 21.62
CA VAL A 337 27.05 -0.33 22.47
C VAL A 337 27.69 -1.44 21.62
N VAL A 338 28.90 -1.82 22.02
CA VAL A 338 29.57 -3.06 21.59
C VAL A 338 28.62 -4.22 21.91
N VAL A 339 28.14 -4.92 20.88
CA VAL A 339 27.51 -6.23 21.08
C VAL A 339 28.65 -7.24 21.19
N PRO A 340 28.92 -7.85 22.36
CA PRO A 340 29.96 -8.87 22.46
C PRO A 340 29.53 -10.13 21.71
N PRO A 341 30.47 -10.90 21.12
CA PRO A 341 30.13 -12.20 20.55
C PRO A 341 29.65 -13.14 21.67
N ALA A 342 28.52 -13.80 21.47
CA ALA A 342 27.95 -14.72 22.45
C ALA A 342 28.88 -15.92 22.66
N GLN A 343 29.42 -16.06 23.88
CA GLN A 343 30.13 -17.26 24.33
C GLN A 343 29.12 -18.40 24.55
N SER A 344 29.45 -19.58 24.04
CA SER A 344 28.66 -20.80 24.15
C SER A 344 28.76 -21.42 25.54
N THR A 345 27.62 -21.66 26.22
CA THR A 345 27.56 -22.46 27.45
C THR A 345 27.15 -23.92 27.18
N PRO A 346 27.63 -24.91 27.97
CA PRO A 346 27.47 -26.34 27.68
C PRO A 346 26.11 -26.90 28.15
N ARG A 347 25.60 -27.90 27.42
CA ARG A 347 24.33 -28.61 27.70
C ARG A 347 24.40 -29.49 28.97
N PRO A 348 23.33 -29.54 29.81
CA PRO A 348 23.16 -30.59 30.81
C PRO A 348 22.53 -31.87 30.24
N ARG A 349 22.93 -33.02 30.81
CA ARG A 349 22.52 -34.40 30.49
C ARG A 349 21.07 -34.71 30.91
N ARG A 350 20.40 -35.54 30.10
CA ARG A 350 19.09 -36.17 30.36
C ARG A 350 19.13 -37.10 31.58
N ALA A 351 18.08 -37.05 32.40
CA ALA A 351 17.73 -38.12 33.35
C ALA A 351 16.42 -38.82 32.94
N ALA A 352 16.37 -40.11 33.26
CA ALA A 352 15.47 -41.12 32.73
C ALA A 352 14.07 -41.16 33.37
N ARG A 353 13.19 -41.86 32.67
CA ARG A 353 11.75 -42.05 32.87
C ARG A 353 11.50 -43.34 33.65
N THR A 354 10.54 -43.35 34.58
CA THR A 354 9.99 -44.58 35.19
C THR A 354 8.47 -44.65 35.02
N GLN A 355 8.02 -45.83 34.61
CA GLN A 355 6.64 -46.35 34.50
C GLN A 355 6.14 -46.74 35.92
N ASN A 356 4.88 -46.98 36.30
CA ASN A 356 3.64 -47.56 35.76
C ASN A 356 2.57 -47.42 36.91
N PRO A 357 1.38 -48.09 37.00
CA PRO A 357 0.48 -48.77 36.05
C PRO A 357 -1.04 -48.43 36.24
N GLN A 358 -1.88 -49.18 35.50
CA GLN A 358 -3.33 -49.12 35.25
C GLN A 358 -4.28 -49.46 36.42
N ALA A 359 -5.57 -49.07 36.30
CA ALA A 359 -6.72 -49.82 36.84
C ALA A 359 -7.99 -49.60 35.99
N ALA A 360 -8.86 -50.61 35.96
CA ALA A 360 -9.82 -50.96 34.92
C ALA A 360 -11.30 -50.59 35.19
N ILE A 361 -12.12 -50.77 34.14
CA ILE A 361 -13.57 -50.54 33.94
C ILE A 361 -14.43 -51.62 34.66
N PRO A 362 -15.76 -51.45 34.85
CA PRO A 362 -16.70 -52.09 33.90
C PRO A 362 -18.03 -51.35 33.58
N LEU A 363 -18.63 -51.78 32.47
CA LEU A 363 -19.87 -51.39 31.78
C LEU A 363 -21.17 -51.85 32.46
N ASN A 364 -22.31 -51.21 32.09
CA ASN A 364 -23.66 -51.77 31.79
C ASN A 364 -24.74 -50.64 31.82
N THR A 365 -25.81 -50.49 31.00
CA THR A 365 -26.60 -51.35 30.09
C THR A 365 -27.54 -50.49 29.21
N VAL A 366 -27.57 -50.79 27.90
CA VAL A 366 -28.68 -50.87 26.90
C VAL A 366 -29.72 -49.73 26.78
N PHE A 367 -29.82 -49.15 25.57
CA PHE A 367 -31.03 -49.26 24.73
C PHE A 367 -30.67 -49.21 23.23
N THR A 368 -31.11 -50.27 22.56
CA THR A 368 -31.14 -50.53 21.12
C THR A 368 -32.06 -49.56 20.38
N GLY A 369 -31.72 -49.20 19.13
CA GLY A 369 -32.74 -48.70 18.19
C GLY A 369 -32.25 -47.82 17.04
N HIS A 370 -32.13 -48.45 15.88
CA HIS A 370 -32.43 -47.91 14.55
C HIS A 370 -31.47 -46.94 13.81
N GLN A 371 -30.93 -47.52 12.73
CA GLN A 371 -30.82 -47.00 11.37
C GLN A 371 -29.90 -45.80 11.11
N GLN A 372 -28.71 -46.16 10.63
CA GLN A 372 -27.94 -45.39 9.68
C GLN A 372 -28.82 -44.94 8.52
N THR A 373 -29.14 -43.65 8.46
CA THR A 373 -29.54 -42.99 7.22
C THR A 373 -28.33 -42.22 6.72
N HIS A 374 -27.63 -42.83 5.76
CA HIS A 374 -26.75 -42.09 4.86
C HIS A 374 -27.63 -41.12 4.06
N VAL A 375 -27.69 -39.85 4.46
CA VAL A 375 -28.24 -38.81 3.59
C VAL A 375 -27.09 -38.34 2.68
N GLN A 376 -26.93 -39.02 1.55
CA GLN A 376 -26.29 -38.42 0.38
C GLN A 376 -27.23 -37.34 -0.15
N VAL A 377 -26.83 -36.08 -0.05
CA VAL A 377 -27.49 -35.00 -0.79
C VAL A 377 -27.01 -35.12 -2.24
N GLN A 378 -27.84 -35.74 -3.09
CA GLN A 378 -27.63 -35.78 -4.54
C GLN A 378 -28.00 -34.41 -5.13
N TRP A 379 -27.00 -33.70 -5.63
CA TRP A 379 -27.18 -32.44 -6.36
C TRP A 379 -27.78 -32.72 -7.74
N HIS A 380 -28.94 -32.13 -8.04
CA HIS A 380 -29.47 -32.14 -9.41
C HIS A 380 -28.79 -31.02 -10.21
N ILE A 381 -27.89 -31.40 -11.10
CA ILE A 381 -27.17 -30.52 -12.03
C ILE A 381 -28.10 -30.24 -13.22
N ASN A 382 -28.59 -29.02 -13.36
CA ASN A 382 -29.26 -28.58 -14.59
C ASN A 382 -28.28 -27.78 -15.45
N PRO A 383 -27.95 -28.21 -16.69
CA PRO A 383 -27.17 -27.40 -17.61
C PRO A 383 -27.98 -26.17 -18.07
N ALA A 384 -27.32 -25.02 -18.18
CA ALA A 384 -27.95 -23.79 -18.68
C ALA A 384 -28.24 -23.90 -20.19
N PRO A 385 -29.44 -23.51 -20.66
CA PRO A 385 -29.75 -23.55 -22.09
C PRO A 385 -29.04 -22.43 -22.86
N SER A 386 -28.44 -22.81 -24.00
CA SER A 386 -27.91 -21.93 -25.04
C SER A 386 -29.04 -21.29 -25.83
N ASN A 387 -28.93 -19.99 -26.17
CA ASN A 387 -29.63 -19.43 -27.33
C ASN A 387 -28.98 -18.12 -27.83
N GLN A 388 -28.74 -18.08 -29.14
CA GLN A 388 -28.67 -16.92 -30.04
C GLN A 388 -29.69 -17.15 -31.18
N PRO A 389 -29.90 -16.24 -32.14
CA PRO A 389 -30.38 -14.86 -32.01
C PRO A 389 -31.57 -14.60 -32.99
N TYR A 390 -32.39 -13.55 -32.81
CA TYR A 390 -33.21 -13.03 -33.93
C TYR A 390 -33.43 -11.51 -33.84
N VAL A 391 -33.45 -10.92 -35.04
CA VAL A 391 -33.43 -9.51 -35.43
C VAL A 391 -34.85 -9.06 -35.81
N THR A 392 -35.07 -7.75 -35.82
CA THR A 392 -36.10 -6.93 -36.53
C THR A 392 -37.44 -6.73 -35.81
N ALA A 393 -38.17 -5.60 -35.90
CA ALA A 393 -37.93 -4.20 -36.30
C ALA A 393 -39.25 -3.41 -36.03
N GLN A 394 -39.18 -2.08 -36.13
CA GLN A 394 -40.25 -1.07 -36.34
C GLN A 394 -41.03 -0.55 -35.10
N ILE A 395 -40.84 0.70 -34.65
CA ILE A 395 -41.27 2.02 -35.20
C ILE A 395 -42.82 2.17 -35.08
N LEU A 396 -43.45 3.13 -34.37
CA LEU A 396 -43.45 4.60 -34.49
C LEU A 396 -44.36 5.16 -33.38
N ARG A 397 -44.05 6.32 -32.77
CA ARG A 397 -44.89 7.56 -32.82
C ARG A 397 -44.54 8.64 -31.77
N TRP A 398 -44.69 9.88 -32.25
CA TRP A 398 -44.74 11.20 -31.58
C TRP A 398 -43.38 11.77 -31.15
N ARG A 399 -42.70 12.63 -31.93
CA ARG A 399 -43.16 13.87 -32.62
C ARG A 399 -44.02 14.77 -31.74
N ARG A 400 -43.37 15.42 -30.77
CA ARG A 400 -43.65 16.80 -30.26
C ARG A 400 -42.62 17.15 -29.18
N ARG A 401 -41.39 17.52 -29.55
CA ARG A 401 -40.44 18.27 -28.69
C ARG A 401 -39.18 18.76 -29.41
N ILE A 402 -39.28 19.01 -30.71
CA ILE A 402 -38.24 19.71 -31.48
C ILE A 402 -38.59 21.19 -31.45
N GLN A 403 -38.03 21.89 -30.46
CA GLN A 403 -37.75 23.34 -30.45
C GLN A 403 -37.00 23.78 -29.16
N TRP A 404 -36.78 22.87 -28.21
CA TRP A 404 -35.88 23.07 -27.05
C TRP A 404 -34.45 22.51 -27.24
N LEU A 405 -34.19 21.78 -28.33
CA LEU A 405 -32.94 21.03 -28.55
C LEU A 405 -31.75 21.85 -29.07
N GLN A 406 -31.93 23.11 -29.48
CA GLN A 406 -30.83 23.93 -29.99
C GLN A 406 -30.09 24.75 -28.91
N ARG A 407 -30.66 24.90 -27.69
CA ARG A 407 -29.97 25.54 -26.55
C ARG A 407 -29.37 24.55 -25.55
N ALA A 408 -29.91 23.33 -25.47
CA ALA A 408 -29.35 22.25 -24.65
C ALA A 408 -28.09 21.60 -25.26
N GLY A 409 -27.94 21.62 -26.60
CA GLY A 409 -26.79 21.04 -27.29
C GLY A 409 -25.46 21.74 -26.99
N ALA A 410 -25.47 23.08 -26.86
CA ALA A 410 -24.26 23.85 -26.58
C ALA A 410 -23.78 23.68 -25.12
N ALA A 411 -24.70 23.61 -24.16
CA ALA A 411 -24.35 23.33 -22.75
C ALA A 411 -23.87 21.89 -22.56
N LEU A 412 -24.45 20.93 -23.29
CA LEU A 412 -23.99 19.53 -23.26
C LEU A 412 -22.61 19.38 -23.92
N LEU A 413 -22.35 20.10 -25.02
CA LEU A 413 -21.03 20.13 -25.67
C LEU A 413 -19.99 20.87 -24.83
N ALA A 414 -20.35 21.94 -24.13
CA ALA A 414 -19.47 22.60 -23.18
C ALA A 414 -19.20 21.74 -21.94
N LEU A 415 -20.19 21.00 -21.42
CA LEU A 415 -20.00 20.04 -20.33
C LEU A 415 -19.19 18.81 -20.78
N LEU A 416 -19.35 18.35 -22.03
CA LEU A 416 -18.54 17.30 -22.63
C LEU A 416 -17.11 17.77 -22.92
N ALA A 417 -16.93 19.02 -23.35
CA ALA A 417 -15.63 19.64 -23.54
C ALA A 417 -14.94 19.89 -22.20
N LEU A 418 -15.68 20.32 -21.17
CA LEU A 418 -15.18 20.47 -19.80
C LEU A 418 -14.87 19.10 -19.18
N TYR A 419 -15.67 18.07 -19.45
CA TYR A 419 -15.39 16.69 -19.08
C TYR A 419 -14.12 16.19 -19.77
N TRP A 420 -13.95 16.42 -21.07
CA TRP A 420 -12.73 16.06 -21.82
C TRP A 420 -11.50 16.90 -21.41
N LEU A 421 -11.66 18.17 -21.07
CA LEU A 421 -10.63 19.03 -20.49
C LEU A 421 -10.22 18.54 -19.09
N VAL A 422 -11.17 18.13 -18.26
CA VAL A 422 -10.90 17.50 -16.95
C VAL A 422 -10.20 16.15 -17.13
N GLN A 423 -10.53 15.37 -18.16
CA GLN A 423 -9.82 14.13 -18.51
C GLN A 423 -8.40 14.40 -19.06
N LEU A 424 -8.12 15.56 -19.66
CA LEU A 424 -6.77 15.96 -20.11
C LEU A 424 -5.83 16.36 -18.95
N PHE A 425 -6.38 16.69 -17.77
CA PHE A 425 -5.62 17.00 -16.55
C PHE A 425 -5.67 15.89 -15.48
N TYR A 426 -6.46 14.85 -15.70
CA TYR A 426 -6.45 13.63 -14.89
C TYR A 426 -5.55 12.64 -15.62
N ASP A 427 -4.35 12.37 -15.11
CA ASP A 427 -3.53 11.24 -15.58
C ASP A 427 -4.11 9.97 -14.94
N PRO A 428 -4.88 9.12 -15.66
CA PRO A 428 -5.21 7.79 -15.16
C PRO A 428 -3.99 6.93 -15.49
N GLY A 429 -3.40 6.29 -14.49
CA GLY A 429 -2.35 5.29 -14.72
C GLY A 429 -2.75 4.26 -15.81
N PRO A 430 -1.78 3.56 -16.40
CA PRO A 430 -2.01 2.79 -17.63
C PRO A 430 -3.20 1.81 -17.51
N ALA A 431 -4.05 1.92 -18.53
CA ALA A 431 -5.21 1.13 -18.94
C ALA A 431 -5.51 -0.22 -18.22
N LEU A 432 -6.32 -0.17 -17.15
CA LEU A 432 -7.34 -1.20 -16.89
C LEU A 432 -8.71 -0.95 -17.58
N PRO A 433 -9.21 0.28 -17.80
CA PRO A 433 -10.59 0.49 -18.27
C PRO A 433 -10.90 -0.16 -19.62
N GLU A 434 -9.98 -0.08 -20.58
CA GLU A 434 -10.16 -0.70 -21.90
C GLU A 434 -9.99 -2.23 -21.86
N ALA A 435 -9.04 -2.73 -21.06
CA ALA A 435 -8.82 -4.17 -20.87
C ALA A 435 -10.00 -4.83 -20.13
N VAL A 436 -10.51 -4.19 -19.08
CA VAL A 436 -11.69 -4.64 -18.30
C VAL A 436 -12.97 -4.59 -19.12
N ALA A 437 -13.10 -3.62 -20.04
CA ALA A 437 -14.24 -3.55 -20.94
C ALA A 437 -14.23 -4.65 -22.01
N LYS A 438 -13.04 -5.05 -22.49
CA LYS A 438 -12.85 -6.11 -23.51
C LYS A 438 -12.87 -7.52 -22.91
N VAL A 439 -12.55 -7.70 -21.63
CA VAL A 439 -12.58 -9.01 -20.95
C VAL A 439 -14.01 -9.44 -20.63
N SER A 440 -14.35 -10.67 -21.03
CA SER A 440 -15.66 -11.28 -20.78
C SER A 440 -15.93 -11.44 -19.28
N VAL A 441 -17.17 -11.19 -18.87
CA VAL A 441 -17.64 -11.54 -17.52
C VAL A 441 -17.76 -13.07 -17.46
N LEU A 442 -17.02 -13.69 -16.53
CA LEU A 442 -17.10 -15.13 -16.35
C LEU A 442 -18.50 -15.49 -15.85
N LYS A 443 -19.12 -16.48 -16.50
CA LYS A 443 -20.43 -16.97 -16.08
C LYS A 443 -20.22 -18.02 -14.99
N PRO A 444 -21.03 -18.01 -13.93
CA PRO A 444 -20.95 -19.03 -12.90
C PRO A 444 -21.47 -20.36 -13.46
N SER A 445 -20.71 -21.43 -13.24
CA SER A 445 -21.08 -22.81 -13.57
C SER A 445 -22.19 -23.32 -12.66
N TYR A 446 -22.29 -22.79 -11.44
CA TYR A 446 -23.36 -23.09 -10.50
C TYR A 446 -23.94 -21.84 -9.85
N ARG A 447 -25.27 -21.82 -9.69
CA ARG A 447 -26.02 -20.72 -9.06
C ARG A 447 -27.01 -21.30 -8.05
N THR A 448 -27.00 -20.76 -6.84
CA THR A 448 -28.04 -21.02 -5.85
C THR A 448 -28.49 -19.71 -5.21
N ASP A 449 -29.81 -19.56 -5.10
CA ASP A 449 -30.48 -18.42 -4.49
C ASP A 449 -31.47 -18.96 -3.47
N ASP A 450 -31.50 -18.37 -2.28
CA ASP A 450 -32.43 -18.76 -1.22
C ASP A 450 -32.91 -17.55 -0.43
N ARG A 451 -34.10 -17.69 0.16
CA ARG A 451 -34.74 -16.64 0.93
C ARG A 451 -35.44 -17.21 2.15
N VAL A 452 -35.07 -16.70 3.32
CA VAL A 452 -35.68 -17.05 4.61
C VAL A 452 -36.43 -15.82 5.14
N ARG A 453 -37.70 -16.02 5.52
CA ARG A 453 -38.55 -15.00 6.14
C ARG A 453 -38.70 -15.29 7.62
N TYR A 454 -38.45 -14.29 8.47
CA TYR A 454 -38.61 -14.40 9.92
C TYR A 454 -39.95 -13.75 10.33
N ALA A 455 -40.86 -14.56 10.87
CA ALA A 455 -42.29 -14.20 10.98
C ALA A 455 -42.65 -13.21 12.11
N ASP A 456 -41.72 -12.80 12.99
CA ASP A 456 -42.11 -12.25 14.31
C ASP A 456 -41.39 -10.97 14.79
N GLN A 457 -40.67 -10.26 13.92
CA GLN A 457 -39.93 -9.05 14.33
C GLN A 457 -40.71 -7.78 14.00
N ARG A 458 -41.72 -7.44 14.81
CA ARG A 458 -42.40 -6.13 14.74
C ARG A 458 -41.59 -5.11 15.57
N ARG A 459 -41.01 -4.11 14.89
CA ARG A 459 -40.21 -2.97 15.41
C ARG A 459 -38.69 -3.21 15.43
N ALA A 460 -38.06 -3.06 14.27
CA ALA A 460 -36.62 -3.07 14.11
C ALA A 460 -36.14 -1.81 13.33
N TYR A 461 -36.71 -0.63 13.64
CA TYR A 461 -36.31 0.63 12.98
C TYR A 461 -35.03 1.21 13.63
N PRO A 462 -33.89 1.38 12.91
CA PRO A 462 -32.62 1.84 13.51
C PRO A 462 -32.59 3.32 13.91
N GLY A 463 -33.69 4.06 13.77
CA GLY A 463 -33.74 5.53 13.91
C GLY A 463 -34.34 6.05 15.21
N SER A 464 -34.88 5.19 16.08
CA SER A 464 -35.44 5.58 17.37
C SER A 464 -34.41 5.35 18.47
N TYR A 465 -33.62 6.38 18.80
CA TYR A 465 -32.68 6.36 19.93
C TYR A 465 -33.37 6.30 21.31
N ALA A 466 -34.70 6.13 21.36
CA ALA A 466 -35.45 5.92 22.59
C ALA A 466 -35.78 4.43 22.77
N ASN A 467 -35.08 3.79 23.70
CA ASN A 467 -35.54 2.64 24.50
C ASN A 467 -35.93 1.32 23.81
N SER A 468 -35.33 0.93 22.68
CA SER A 468 -35.53 -0.45 22.19
C SER A 468 -34.22 -1.11 21.78
N GLN A 469 -34.10 -2.38 22.21
CA GLN A 469 -32.96 -3.24 21.94
C GLN A 469 -32.64 -3.21 20.44
N PRO A 470 -31.36 -3.12 20.08
CA PRO A 470 -30.94 -3.06 18.67
C PRO A 470 -31.39 -4.30 17.89
N VAL A 471 -31.08 -4.35 16.58
CA VAL A 471 -31.33 -5.52 15.70
C VAL A 471 -30.02 -6.19 15.26
N LEU A 472 -29.88 -7.52 15.46
CA LEU A 472 -28.66 -8.31 15.19
C LEU A 472 -28.78 -8.76 13.76
N ILE A 473 -27.89 -8.26 12.93
CA ILE A 473 -27.80 -8.67 11.55
C ILE A 473 -26.92 -9.93 11.52
N PRO A 474 -27.43 -11.08 11.06
CA PRO A 474 -26.60 -12.26 10.87
C PRO A 474 -25.43 -11.95 9.92
N HIS A 475 -24.29 -12.56 10.18
CA HIS A 475 -23.15 -12.52 9.26
C HIS A 475 -22.99 -13.91 8.63
N HIS A 476 -22.24 -13.99 7.55
CA HIS A 476 -22.03 -15.20 6.74
C HIS A 476 -20.61 -15.19 6.21
N ARG A 477 -20.07 -16.38 5.93
CA ARG A 477 -18.72 -16.52 5.35
C ARG A 477 -18.54 -17.90 4.72
N LEU A 478 -17.65 -17.94 3.74
CA LEU A 478 -17.22 -19.11 2.99
C LEU A 478 -15.96 -19.68 3.64
N GLY A 479 -15.97 -20.96 3.99
CA GLY A 479 -14.74 -21.63 4.46
C GLY A 479 -13.89 -22.18 3.31
N ARG A 480 -12.81 -22.87 3.67
CA ARG A 480 -11.92 -23.53 2.70
C ARG A 480 -12.63 -24.70 2.05
N PHE A 481 -12.31 -24.95 0.79
CA PHE A 481 -12.93 -26.01 -0.01
C PHE A 481 -12.04 -26.39 -1.20
N ASP A 482 -12.16 -27.65 -1.63
CA ASP A 482 -11.50 -28.15 -2.85
C ASP A 482 -12.50 -28.30 -4.00
N THR A 483 -13.69 -28.78 -3.67
CA THR A 483 -14.80 -28.99 -4.60
C THR A 483 -16.05 -28.25 -4.13
N PRO A 484 -16.91 -27.80 -5.05
CA PRO A 484 -18.10 -27.03 -4.70
C PRO A 484 -19.04 -27.76 -3.72
N GLU A 485 -19.12 -29.09 -3.79
CA GLU A 485 -19.98 -29.93 -2.94
C GLU A 485 -19.52 -29.94 -1.48
N ARG A 486 -18.24 -29.65 -1.24
CA ARG A 486 -17.63 -29.58 0.09
C ARG A 486 -17.48 -28.15 0.59
N LEU A 487 -18.01 -27.15 -0.11
CA LEU A 487 -17.93 -25.75 0.31
C LEU A 487 -18.70 -25.54 1.62
N PRO A 488 -18.01 -25.26 2.74
CA PRO A 488 -18.70 -24.99 3.98
C PRO A 488 -19.20 -23.54 3.96
N VAL A 489 -20.52 -23.36 4.06
CA VAL A 489 -21.16 -22.05 4.10
C VAL A 489 -21.83 -21.86 5.45
N LEU A 490 -21.43 -20.82 6.16
CA LEU A 490 -22.13 -20.42 7.38
C LEU A 490 -23.22 -19.39 7.05
N LEU A 491 -24.48 -19.78 7.22
CA LEU A 491 -25.66 -18.99 6.81
C LEU A 491 -26.32 -18.21 7.96
N SER A 492 -25.94 -18.47 9.21
CA SER A 492 -26.51 -17.83 10.40
C SER A 492 -25.44 -17.46 11.42
N ARG A 493 -25.70 -16.41 12.21
CA ARG A 493 -24.89 -16.10 13.39
C ARG A 493 -25.32 -17.03 14.53
N PRO A 494 -24.40 -17.75 15.16
CA PRO A 494 -24.72 -18.59 16.31
C PRO A 494 -25.26 -17.73 17.46
N ALA A 495 -26.35 -18.20 18.07
CA ALA A 495 -27.02 -17.53 19.17
C ALA A 495 -26.11 -17.59 20.42
N SER A 496 -25.75 -16.42 20.95
CA SER A 496 -24.93 -16.14 22.13
C SER A 496 -23.39 -16.22 21.97
N SER A 497 -22.72 -15.29 22.67
CA SER A 497 -21.29 -15.25 22.98
C SER A 497 -20.82 -16.41 23.86
N ASP A 498 -21.70 -17.33 24.24
CA ASP A 498 -21.38 -18.53 25.02
C ASP A 498 -21.14 -19.75 24.11
N TYR A 499 -20.35 -19.53 23.06
CA TYR A 499 -19.82 -20.62 22.23
C TYR A 499 -19.02 -21.61 23.09
N ALA A 500 -18.40 -21.15 24.17
CA ALA A 500 -17.63 -21.97 25.09
C ALA A 500 -18.51 -23.00 25.83
N ASN A 501 -19.70 -22.66 26.35
CA ASN A 501 -20.61 -23.68 26.91
C ASN A 501 -21.30 -24.53 25.83
N ASN A 502 -21.72 -23.92 24.73
CA ASN A 502 -22.39 -24.63 23.65
C ASN A 502 -21.44 -25.62 22.94
N SER A 503 -20.14 -25.33 22.90
CA SER A 503 -19.12 -26.19 22.30
C SER A 503 -18.91 -27.55 22.96
N ARG A 504 -19.46 -27.74 24.17
CA ARG A 504 -19.43 -29.03 24.86
C ARG A 504 -20.27 -30.11 24.16
N PHE A 505 -21.15 -29.72 23.23
CA PHE A 505 -22.11 -30.62 22.59
C PHE A 505 -21.76 -31.05 21.15
N GLY A 506 -20.64 -30.58 20.60
CA GLY A 506 -20.21 -30.90 19.23
C GLY A 506 -21.09 -30.23 18.16
N PHE A 507 -20.46 -29.53 17.21
CA PHE A 507 -21.15 -28.88 16.10
C PHE A 507 -20.72 -29.42 14.75
N ARG A 508 -21.69 -29.57 13.84
CA ARG A 508 -21.47 -29.78 12.41
C ARG A 508 -22.04 -28.59 11.63
N LEU A 509 -21.40 -28.24 10.51
CA LEU A 509 -21.78 -27.09 9.67
C LEU A 509 -23.22 -27.18 9.10
N ASP A 510 -23.73 -28.40 8.90
CA ASP A 510 -25.12 -28.67 8.51
C ASP A 510 -26.15 -28.28 9.60
N GLN A 511 -25.77 -28.31 10.87
CA GLN A 511 -26.63 -27.91 12.01
C GLN A 511 -26.73 -26.39 12.19
N LEU A 512 -25.83 -25.60 11.60
CA LEU A 512 -25.91 -24.13 11.55
C LEU A 512 -26.82 -23.64 10.41
N ASN A 513 -27.26 -24.55 9.55
CA ASN A 513 -28.18 -24.33 8.44
C ASN A 513 -29.62 -24.71 8.85
N THR A 514 -30.15 -24.10 9.92
CA THR A 514 -31.54 -24.37 10.33
C THR A 514 -32.50 -23.50 9.52
N ARG A 515 -33.15 -24.08 8.50
CA ARG A 515 -34.30 -23.44 7.82
C ARG A 515 -35.56 -23.40 8.70
N THR A 516 -35.63 -24.14 9.81
CA THR A 516 -36.81 -24.17 10.69
C THR A 516 -36.45 -24.69 12.09
N LYS A 517 -36.73 -23.91 13.15
CA LYS A 517 -37.58 -24.32 14.28
C LYS A 517 -37.74 -23.24 15.35
N ARG A 518 -39.00 -23.09 15.76
CA ARG A 518 -39.51 -22.33 16.91
C ARG A 518 -38.79 -22.72 18.20
N ARG A 519 -38.32 -21.71 18.96
CA ARG A 519 -38.61 -21.42 20.38
C ARG A 519 -37.61 -20.38 20.88
N ASN A 520 -38.15 -19.30 21.44
CA ASN A 520 -37.52 -18.26 22.28
C ASN A 520 -35.98 -18.26 22.33
N THR A 521 -35.36 -17.53 21.41
CA THR A 521 -33.99 -17.05 21.59
C THR A 521 -34.00 -15.55 21.32
N ASN A 522 -33.98 -14.76 22.41
CA ASN A 522 -33.77 -13.32 22.32
C ASN A 522 -32.35 -13.09 21.79
N LEU A 523 -32.27 -12.60 20.56
CA LEU A 523 -31.05 -12.09 19.96
C LEU A 523 -30.87 -10.65 20.50
N ASP A 524 -29.82 -10.40 21.31
CA ASP A 524 -29.45 -9.07 21.82
C ASP A 524 -28.23 -8.52 21.06
N THR A 525 -28.29 -7.28 20.61
CA THR A 525 -27.73 -6.94 19.30
C THR A 525 -27.04 -5.58 19.19
N THR A 526 -26.51 -5.04 20.29
CA THR A 526 -25.78 -3.78 20.20
C THR A 526 -24.48 -3.99 19.43
N THR A 527 -24.22 -3.17 18.41
CA THR A 527 -23.18 -2.12 18.51
C THR A 527 -23.01 -1.31 17.22
N THR A 528 -23.72 -0.19 17.14
CA THR A 528 -23.12 1.09 16.74
C THR A 528 -22.71 1.83 18.03
N ARG A 529 -21.74 1.24 18.75
CA ARG A 529 -21.00 1.68 19.98
C ARG A 529 -21.82 2.28 21.14
N PRO A 530 -21.62 1.74 22.37
CA PRO A 530 -20.53 2.26 23.19
C PRO A 530 -19.60 1.17 23.73
N VAL A 531 -18.36 1.58 24.00
CA VAL A 531 -17.43 1.11 25.04
C VAL A 531 -17.92 -0.10 25.89
N ASN A 532 -17.23 -1.25 25.79
CA ASN A 532 -17.03 -2.33 26.79
C ASN A 532 -17.46 -3.79 26.52
N LEU A 533 -18.08 -4.18 25.40
CA LEU A 533 -18.30 -5.62 25.12
C LEU A 533 -18.01 -5.94 23.64
N ALA A 534 -16.86 -6.56 23.33
CA ALA A 534 -16.58 -7.04 21.98
C ALA A 534 -17.07 -8.46 21.77
N ASN A 535 -18.15 -8.59 21.01
CA ASN A 535 -18.56 -9.89 20.52
C ASN A 535 -17.55 -10.42 19.50
N LEU A 536 -17.14 -11.69 19.61
CA LEU A 536 -16.42 -12.41 18.56
C LEU A 536 -17.19 -12.29 17.22
N SER A 537 -16.48 -11.93 16.16
CA SER A 537 -17.06 -11.81 14.82
C SER A 537 -16.97 -13.13 14.06
N LEU A 538 -17.75 -13.28 13.00
CA LEU A 538 -17.59 -14.43 12.10
C LEU A 538 -16.23 -14.39 11.33
N GLY A 539 -15.52 -13.27 11.37
CA GLY A 539 -14.12 -13.16 10.95
C GLY A 539 -13.17 -14.03 11.80
N ASP A 540 -13.62 -14.44 12.97
CA ASP A 540 -12.80 -15.06 14.02
C ASP A 540 -12.94 -16.59 14.09
N TRP A 541 -13.67 -17.20 13.15
CA TRP A 541 -13.70 -18.64 12.93
C TRP A 541 -13.06 -19.06 11.61
N GLN A 542 -12.61 -20.31 11.53
CA GLN A 542 -12.12 -20.93 10.30
C GLN A 542 -12.58 -22.37 10.24
N ALA A 543 -13.17 -22.77 9.11
CA ALA A 543 -13.39 -24.19 8.84
C ALA A 543 -12.02 -24.90 8.77
N ASP A 544 -11.97 -26.15 9.21
CA ASP A 544 -10.80 -26.98 8.98
C ASP A 544 -10.63 -27.30 7.48
N HIS A 545 -9.50 -27.92 7.15
CA HIS A 545 -9.15 -28.21 5.77
C HIS A 545 -10.21 -29.08 5.06
N ASN A 546 -10.89 -29.96 5.80
CA ASN A 546 -11.85 -30.92 5.25
C ASN A 546 -13.32 -30.44 5.32
N GLY A 547 -13.59 -29.26 5.89
CA GLY A 547 -14.93 -28.78 6.19
C GLY A 547 -15.67 -29.62 7.25
N ALA A 548 -14.98 -30.48 7.99
CA ALA A 548 -15.54 -31.40 8.98
C ALA A 548 -15.64 -30.77 10.38
N GLY A 549 -14.87 -29.72 10.63
CA GLY A 549 -14.82 -29.02 11.90
C GLY A 549 -14.51 -27.54 11.77
N ILE A 550 -14.54 -26.83 12.90
CA ILE A 550 -14.39 -25.38 12.99
C ILE A 550 -13.39 -25.03 14.09
N PHE A 551 -12.49 -24.11 13.79
CA PHE A 551 -11.64 -23.42 14.75
C PHE A 551 -12.29 -22.10 15.16
N SER A 552 -12.30 -21.79 16.47
CA SER A 552 -12.82 -20.55 17.04
C SER A 552 -12.04 -20.13 18.30
N TYR A 553 -12.18 -18.88 18.76
CA TYR A 553 -11.53 -18.46 20.00
C TYR A 553 -12.29 -18.98 21.25
N GLY A 554 -11.54 -19.47 22.24
CA GLY A 554 -12.02 -19.71 23.60
C GLY A 554 -11.79 -18.48 24.47
N CYS A 555 -12.87 -17.87 24.95
CA CYS A 555 -12.84 -16.63 25.72
C CYS A 555 -13.67 -16.74 26.99
N ASN A 556 -13.28 -15.99 28.03
CA ASN A 556 -14.07 -15.90 29.26
C ASN A 556 -15.29 -14.95 29.08
N PRO A 557 -16.21 -14.84 30.06
CA PRO A 557 -17.37 -13.95 29.97
C PRO A 557 -17.04 -12.47 29.77
N GLN A 558 -15.83 -12.04 30.15
CA GLN A 558 -15.30 -10.69 29.92
C GLN A 558 -14.64 -10.54 28.54
N LEU A 559 -14.76 -11.55 27.66
CA LEU A 559 -14.25 -11.60 26.29
C LEU A 559 -12.72 -11.51 26.20
N LEU A 560 -12.04 -11.95 27.25
CA LEU A 560 -10.59 -12.17 27.25
C LEU A 560 -10.33 -13.58 26.71
N CYS A 561 -9.91 -13.65 25.46
CA CYS A 561 -9.58 -14.90 24.78
C CYS A 561 -8.20 -15.40 25.20
N HIS A 562 -8.11 -16.69 25.50
CA HIS A 562 -6.90 -17.34 26.04
C HIS A 562 -6.46 -18.57 25.23
N GLU A 563 -7.29 -19.02 24.29
CA GLU A 563 -7.04 -20.21 23.48
C GLU A 563 -7.77 -20.13 22.13
N VAL A 564 -7.37 -21.02 21.22
CA VAL A 564 -8.15 -21.41 20.04
C VAL A 564 -8.71 -22.81 20.30
N LEU A 565 -9.99 -23.00 20.04
CA LEU A 565 -10.70 -24.26 20.17
C LEU A 565 -10.98 -24.84 18.80
N TYR A 566 -10.78 -26.15 18.63
CA TYR A 566 -11.21 -26.90 17.46
C TYR A 566 -12.38 -27.82 17.82
N HIS A 567 -13.44 -27.72 17.02
CA HIS A 567 -14.69 -28.46 17.17
C HIS A 567 -14.91 -29.33 15.92
N ASN A 568 -14.96 -30.64 16.09
CA ASN A 568 -15.22 -31.61 15.01
C ASN A 568 -16.61 -32.30 15.14
N GLY A 569 -17.44 -31.84 16.08
CA GLY A 569 -18.74 -32.44 16.36
C GLY A 569 -18.71 -33.73 17.18
N ARG A 570 -17.54 -34.21 17.63
CA ARG A 570 -17.39 -35.48 18.36
C ARG A 570 -16.54 -35.29 19.61
N GLY A 571 -17.21 -35.21 20.78
CA GLY A 571 -16.54 -35.09 22.08
C GLY A 571 -16.17 -33.66 22.48
N SER A 572 -15.32 -33.54 23.50
CA SER A 572 -14.85 -32.25 24.00
C SER A 572 -13.95 -31.54 22.97
N PRO A 573 -14.00 -30.20 22.90
CA PRO A 573 -13.17 -29.44 21.97
C PRO A 573 -11.68 -29.59 22.26
N ILE A 574 -10.88 -29.58 21.20
CA ILE A 574 -9.41 -29.57 21.31
C ILE A 574 -8.96 -28.14 21.51
N SER A 575 -8.21 -27.87 22.59
CA SER A 575 -7.72 -26.53 22.94
C SER A 575 -6.27 -26.32 22.53
N PHE A 576 -5.97 -25.12 22.02
CA PHE A 576 -4.63 -24.63 21.73
C PHE A 576 -4.40 -23.31 22.47
N SER A 577 -3.62 -23.34 23.54
CA SER A 577 -3.46 -22.20 24.45
C SER A 577 -2.53 -21.10 23.91
N PHE A 578 -2.77 -19.84 24.33
CA PHE A 578 -1.83 -18.74 24.09
C PHE A 578 -0.65 -18.80 25.10
N PRO A 579 0.62 -18.72 24.68
CA PRO A 579 1.76 -19.04 25.57
C PRO A 579 2.06 -18.04 26.69
N THR A 580 1.65 -16.76 26.57
CA THR A 580 1.90 -15.74 27.59
C THR A 580 0.72 -14.78 27.74
N GLN A 581 0.12 -14.72 28.93
CA GLN A 581 -0.73 -13.60 29.36
C GLN A 581 0.18 -12.45 29.81
N SER A 582 0.22 -11.34 29.08
CA SER A 582 0.82 -10.10 29.59
C SER A 582 -0.07 -9.58 30.73
N ALA A 583 0.36 -9.79 31.98
CA ALA A 583 -0.25 -9.26 33.19
C ALA A 583 0.03 -7.76 33.41
N SER A 584 0.57 -7.01 32.45
CA SER A 584 0.97 -5.61 32.62
C SER A 584 0.35 -4.68 31.58
N SER A 585 -0.81 -4.12 31.88
CA SER A 585 -1.02 -2.67 31.85
C SER A 585 -2.47 -2.39 32.20
N ARG A 586 -2.70 -1.30 32.92
CA ARG A 586 -3.99 -0.61 33.03
C ARG A 586 -4.41 -0.05 31.66
N ALA A 587 -4.52 -0.90 30.65
CA ALA A 587 -5.06 -0.55 29.35
C ALA A 587 -6.58 -0.55 29.47
N THR A 588 -7.17 0.58 29.09
CA THR A 588 -8.61 0.74 28.92
C THR A 588 -9.21 -0.38 28.06
N PRO A 589 -10.53 -0.67 28.16
CA PRO A 589 -11.20 -1.84 27.54
C PRO A 589 -11.32 -1.80 26.00
N GLN A 590 -10.35 -1.23 25.30
CA GLN A 590 -10.25 -1.24 23.84
C GLN A 590 -9.03 -2.06 23.42
N LYS A 591 -9.23 -3.35 23.10
CA LYS A 591 -8.55 -4.17 22.05
C LYS A 591 -8.79 -5.66 22.31
N LEU A 592 -9.98 -6.15 21.99
CA LEU A 592 -10.49 -7.44 22.48
C LEU A 592 -10.01 -8.71 21.73
N LEU A 593 -9.07 -8.62 20.79
CA LEU A 593 -8.44 -9.81 20.16
C LEU A 593 -6.97 -9.51 19.83
N PRO A 594 -6.02 -9.66 20.77
CA PRO A 594 -4.60 -9.42 20.50
C PRO A 594 -3.97 -10.49 19.62
N TRP A 595 -4.56 -11.69 19.57
CA TRP A 595 -4.09 -12.83 18.79
C TRP A 595 -4.93 -13.03 17.53
N ARG A 596 -4.26 -13.34 16.42
CA ARG A 596 -4.84 -13.88 15.18
C ARG A 596 -4.29 -15.28 14.96
N PHE A 597 -5.10 -16.19 14.41
CA PHE A 597 -4.63 -17.51 13.98
C PHE A 597 -4.94 -17.76 12.50
N ASN A 598 -4.18 -18.66 11.87
CA ASN A 598 -4.48 -19.21 10.54
C ASN A 598 -3.85 -20.59 10.40
N LEU A 599 -4.40 -21.40 9.50
CA LEU A 599 -3.94 -22.76 9.20
C LEU A 599 -3.05 -22.79 7.96
N SER A 600 -2.10 -23.72 7.91
CA SER A 600 -1.37 -24.05 6.69
C SER A 600 -2.31 -24.59 5.60
N PRO A 601 -1.93 -24.54 4.31
CA PRO A 601 -2.78 -25.01 3.22
C PRO A 601 -3.26 -26.46 3.40
N ASP A 602 -2.42 -27.33 3.94
CA ASP A 602 -2.68 -28.73 4.28
C ASP A 602 -3.42 -28.95 5.61
N GLY A 603 -3.64 -27.90 6.41
CA GLY A 603 -4.34 -27.97 7.70
C GLY A 603 -3.56 -28.64 8.83
N ASN A 604 -2.32 -29.09 8.59
CA ASN A 604 -1.51 -29.80 9.57
C ASN A 604 -0.85 -28.87 10.60
N PHE A 605 -0.75 -27.58 10.30
CA PHE A 605 -0.11 -26.58 11.15
C PHE A 605 -1.01 -25.37 11.36
N MET A 606 -0.92 -24.80 12.56
CA MET A 606 -1.60 -23.57 12.92
C MET A 606 -0.59 -22.57 13.46
N ALA A 607 -0.54 -21.38 12.87
CA ALA A 607 0.17 -20.26 13.47
C ALA A 607 -0.80 -19.38 14.24
N MET A 608 -0.33 -18.84 15.35
CA MET A 608 -0.97 -17.78 16.11
C MET A 608 0.02 -16.62 16.26
N ALA A 609 -0.44 -15.40 16.05
CA ALA A 609 0.41 -14.21 16.11
C ALA A 609 -0.30 -13.07 16.84
N SER A 610 0.47 -12.33 17.62
CA SER A 610 0.12 -11.03 18.17
C SER A 610 1.23 -10.01 17.83
N GLY A 611 1.07 -8.75 18.24
CA GLY A 611 2.17 -7.78 18.17
C GLY A 611 3.38 -8.15 19.05
N GLN A 612 3.21 -9.10 19.97
CA GLN A 612 4.24 -9.47 20.96
C GLN A 612 4.92 -10.81 20.64
N GLN A 613 4.21 -11.77 20.06
CA GLN A 613 4.72 -13.13 19.91
C GLN A 613 4.04 -13.85 18.74
N VAL A 614 4.79 -14.75 18.09
CA VAL A 614 4.28 -15.70 17.09
C VAL A 614 4.55 -17.12 17.55
N VAL A 615 3.58 -18.00 17.34
CA VAL A 615 3.56 -19.37 17.87
C VAL A 615 3.08 -20.30 16.77
N LEU A 616 3.70 -21.46 16.65
CA LEU A 616 3.36 -22.50 15.70
C LEU A 616 2.95 -23.76 16.45
N TYR A 617 1.80 -24.32 16.10
CA TYR A 617 1.29 -25.59 16.57
C TYR A 617 1.19 -26.59 15.42
N LYS A 618 1.34 -27.86 15.75
CA LYS A 618 0.85 -28.95 14.89
C LYS A 618 -0.59 -29.24 15.31
N THR A 619 -1.52 -29.33 14.37
CA THR A 619 -2.96 -29.42 14.68
C THR A 619 -3.35 -30.75 15.36
N ASP A 620 -2.51 -31.78 15.25
CA ASP A 620 -2.64 -33.06 15.95
C ASP A 620 -1.85 -33.11 17.29
N GLN A 621 -1.13 -32.05 17.66
CA GLN A 621 -0.38 -31.94 18.93
C GLN A 621 -0.75 -30.64 19.67
N PRO A 622 -1.99 -30.56 20.21
CA PRO A 622 -2.54 -29.34 20.80
C PRO A 622 -1.87 -28.92 22.12
N ASP A 623 -1.34 -29.88 22.89
CA ASP A 623 -0.89 -29.66 24.27
C ASP A 623 0.33 -28.74 24.40
N ARG A 624 1.13 -28.59 23.34
CA ARG A 624 2.32 -27.74 23.35
C ARG A 624 2.63 -27.14 21.98
N PRO A 625 3.09 -25.88 21.93
CA PRO A 625 3.54 -25.31 20.67
C PRO A 625 4.78 -26.04 20.15
N LEU A 626 4.85 -26.18 18.83
CA LEU A 626 6.01 -26.70 18.12
C LEU A 626 7.17 -25.71 18.20
N ALA A 627 6.88 -24.40 18.09
CA ALA A 627 7.84 -23.33 18.22
C ALA A 627 7.15 -22.01 18.59
N SER A 628 7.89 -21.11 19.24
CA SER A 628 7.46 -19.73 19.51
C SER A 628 8.61 -18.75 19.29
N LEU A 629 8.28 -17.49 19.02
CA LEU A 629 9.21 -16.38 18.86
C LEU A 629 8.60 -15.11 19.43
N ASP A 630 9.30 -14.48 20.37
CA ASP A 630 8.96 -13.15 20.85
C ASP A 630 9.38 -12.09 19.83
N LEU A 631 8.44 -11.21 19.48
CA LEU A 631 8.67 -10.10 18.57
C LEU A 631 9.32 -8.93 19.30
N ARG A 632 10.06 -8.12 18.52
CA ARG A 632 10.74 -6.92 19.02
C ARG A 632 9.73 -5.94 19.63
N GLN A 633 10.15 -5.22 20.67
CA GLN A 633 9.31 -4.25 21.39
C GLN A 633 8.66 -3.19 20.49
N SER A 634 9.31 -2.81 19.38
CA SER A 634 8.76 -1.86 18.40
C SER A 634 7.43 -2.32 17.77
N LEU A 635 7.15 -3.63 17.77
CA LEU A 635 5.94 -4.22 17.19
C LEU A 635 4.83 -4.48 18.23
N HIS A 636 5.10 -4.32 19.53
CA HIS A 636 4.18 -4.70 20.61
C HIS A 636 2.84 -3.95 20.57
N ASN A 637 2.83 -2.73 20.01
CA ASN A 637 1.63 -1.92 19.85
C ASN A 637 0.88 -2.17 18.53
N TYR A 638 1.45 -2.99 17.63
CA TYR A 638 0.85 -3.34 16.37
C TYR A 638 -0.18 -4.46 16.57
N ARG A 639 -1.20 -4.45 15.71
CA ARG A 639 -2.18 -5.51 15.58
C ARG A 639 -1.82 -6.38 14.38
N VAL A 640 -2.09 -7.67 14.45
CA VAL A 640 -2.03 -8.57 13.29
C VAL A 640 -3.29 -8.41 12.43
N ASP A 641 -3.11 -8.03 11.16
CA ASP A 641 -4.18 -7.83 10.19
C ASP A 641 -4.30 -9.00 9.21
N ALA A 642 -3.18 -9.61 8.82
CA ALA A 642 -3.15 -10.83 8.01
C ALA A 642 -2.04 -11.77 8.50
N LEU A 643 -2.31 -13.07 8.43
CA LEU A 643 -1.40 -14.14 8.83
C LEU A 643 -1.50 -15.25 7.80
N SER A 644 -0.38 -15.70 7.23
CA SER A 644 -0.35 -16.81 6.27
C SER A 644 0.76 -17.79 6.58
N LEU A 645 0.57 -19.05 6.19
CA LEU A 645 1.56 -20.10 6.32
C LEU A 645 1.77 -20.77 4.96
N THR A 646 2.99 -21.22 4.70
CA THR A 646 3.27 -22.11 3.57
C THR A 646 2.84 -23.54 3.88
N HIS A 647 2.83 -24.40 2.85
CA HIS A 647 2.63 -25.83 3.01
C HIS A 647 3.64 -26.41 4.02
N GLY A 648 3.16 -27.28 4.91
CA GLY A 648 3.99 -27.85 5.97
C GLY A 648 4.41 -26.86 7.08
N GLY A 649 3.90 -25.63 7.10
CA GLY A 649 4.20 -24.64 8.13
C GLY A 649 5.67 -24.19 8.17
N SER A 650 6.39 -24.31 7.05
CA SER A 650 7.83 -24.01 6.97
C SER A 650 8.15 -22.51 7.05
N ARG A 651 7.24 -21.65 6.57
CA ARG A 651 7.33 -20.19 6.68
C ARG A 651 6.01 -19.61 7.14
N ILE A 652 6.10 -18.52 7.90
CA ILE A 652 4.95 -17.79 8.45
C ILE A 652 5.10 -16.32 8.07
N PHE A 653 4.05 -15.73 7.53
CA PHE A 653 4.00 -14.33 7.12
C PHE A 653 3.00 -13.58 7.98
N VAL A 654 3.41 -12.48 8.60
CA VAL A 654 2.57 -11.70 9.53
C VAL A 654 2.54 -10.25 9.09
N SER A 655 1.39 -9.78 8.62
CA SER A 655 1.13 -8.36 8.38
C SER A 655 0.61 -7.71 9.66
N LEU A 656 1.26 -6.63 10.03
CA LEU A 656 1.05 -5.88 11.25
C LEU A 656 0.70 -4.43 10.90
N SER A 657 -0.29 -3.84 11.56
CA SER A 657 -0.53 -2.39 11.49
C SER A 657 -0.68 -1.74 12.86
N GLN A 658 -0.36 -0.45 12.92
CA GLN A 658 -0.69 0.38 14.08
C GLN A 658 -1.87 1.31 13.78
N SER A 659 -2.89 1.19 14.60
CA SER A 659 -4.03 2.09 14.66
C SER A 659 -3.63 3.49 15.15
N ASP A 660 -3.45 4.48 14.27
CA ASP A 660 -3.53 5.89 14.66
C ASP A 660 -4.93 6.46 14.37
N ARG A 661 -5.40 7.41 15.18
CA ARG A 661 -6.72 8.05 15.00
C ARG A 661 -6.73 9.01 13.81
N HIS A 662 -5.56 9.38 13.28
CA HIS A 662 -5.44 10.31 12.16
C HIS A 662 -4.33 9.91 11.15
N ILE A 663 -4.73 9.76 9.89
CA ILE A 663 -3.94 10.07 8.67
C ILE A 663 -2.81 9.09 8.26
N SER A 664 -2.20 8.26 9.11
CA SER A 664 -1.25 7.22 8.63
C SER A 664 -1.19 6.02 9.57
N TYR A 665 -1.48 4.81 9.06
CA TYR A 665 -1.16 3.60 9.82
C TYR A 665 0.15 3.02 9.29
N PRO A 666 1.22 2.93 10.10
CA PRO A 666 2.39 2.18 9.69
C PRO A 666 2.00 0.71 9.58
N ALA A 667 2.41 0.08 8.48
CA ALA A 667 2.23 -1.33 8.21
C ALA A 667 3.60 -2.01 8.02
N GLU A 668 3.75 -3.20 8.57
CA GLU A 668 4.94 -4.03 8.41
C GLU A 668 4.51 -5.45 8.03
N LEU A 669 5.26 -6.10 7.14
CA LEU A 669 5.12 -7.51 6.85
C LEU A 669 6.40 -8.20 7.27
N ILE A 670 6.29 -9.10 8.25
CA ILE A 670 7.42 -9.93 8.69
C ILE A 670 7.29 -11.34 8.15
N GLU A 671 8.43 -11.95 7.86
CA GLU A 671 8.56 -13.33 7.45
C GLU A 671 9.38 -14.10 8.48
N LEU A 672 8.83 -15.21 8.95
CA LEU A 672 9.47 -16.16 9.84
C LEU A 672 9.70 -17.49 9.12
N GLU A 673 10.79 -18.16 9.45
CA GLU A 673 11.09 -19.51 9.00
C GLU A 673 11.12 -20.46 10.19
N HIS A 674 10.43 -21.60 10.05
CA HIS A 674 10.43 -22.67 11.03
C HIS A 674 11.62 -23.59 10.79
N THR A 675 12.56 -23.57 11.72
CA THR A 675 13.78 -24.38 11.69
C THR A 675 13.77 -25.42 12.81
N SER A 676 14.73 -26.34 12.80
CA SER A 676 14.92 -27.30 13.91
C SER A 676 15.21 -26.64 15.27
N LYS A 677 15.57 -25.36 15.29
CA LYS A 677 15.83 -24.56 16.50
C LYS A 677 14.65 -23.68 16.92
N GLY A 678 13.53 -23.72 16.19
CA GLY A 678 12.36 -22.87 16.40
C GLY A 678 12.15 -21.86 15.27
N LEU A 679 11.37 -20.81 15.55
CA LEU A 679 11.03 -19.76 14.59
C LEU A 679 12.14 -18.69 14.51
N VAL A 680 12.53 -18.32 13.30
CA VAL A 680 13.56 -17.31 13.03
C VAL A 680 12.98 -16.19 12.17
N LEU A 681 13.15 -14.93 12.55
CA LEU A 681 12.79 -13.78 11.73
C LEU A 681 13.77 -13.62 10.56
N VAL A 682 13.29 -13.84 9.33
CA VAL A 682 14.10 -13.83 8.10
C VAL A 682 14.04 -12.49 7.38
N SER A 683 12.86 -11.86 7.33
CA SER A 683 12.66 -10.63 6.56
C SER A 683 11.66 -9.69 7.22
N MET A 684 11.85 -8.39 7.02
CA MET A 684 10.89 -7.32 7.29
C MET A 684 10.75 -6.53 5.99
N PHE A 685 9.54 -6.50 5.44
CA PHE A 685 9.30 -6.11 4.05
C PHE A 685 9.09 -4.63 3.85
N GLN A 686 8.66 -3.87 4.85
CA GLN A 686 8.29 -2.46 4.66
C GLN A 686 9.42 -1.66 4.01
N ARG A 687 10.66 -1.80 4.50
CA ARG A 687 11.82 -1.09 3.93
C ARG A 687 12.15 -1.53 2.51
N ARG A 688 11.93 -2.81 2.20
CA ARG A 688 12.16 -3.36 0.86
C ARG A 688 11.11 -2.83 -0.11
N ALA A 689 9.84 -2.82 0.30
CA ALA A 689 8.74 -2.27 -0.48
C ALA A 689 8.97 -0.79 -0.82
N ILE A 690 9.34 0.02 0.16
CA ILE A 690 9.64 1.44 -0.05
C ILE A 690 10.86 1.63 -0.98
N HIS A 691 11.88 0.77 -0.86
CA HIS A 691 13.07 0.83 -1.72
C HIS A 691 12.76 0.54 -3.20
N GLU A 692 11.76 -0.28 -3.48
CA GLU A 692 11.30 -0.62 -4.84
C GLU A 692 10.19 0.33 -5.36
N GLY A 693 9.99 1.48 -4.71
CA GLY A 693 9.04 2.52 -5.16
C GLY A 693 7.60 2.34 -4.69
N ILE A 694 7.32 1.45 -3.73
CA ILE A 694 5.99 1.35 -3.10
C ILE A 694 5.86 2.45 -2.03
N GLU A 695 5.01 3.44 -2.30
CA GLU A 695 4.84 4.61 -1.43
C GLU A 695 4.28 4.25 -0.05
N THR A 696 3.17 3.49 0.01
CA THR A 696 2.53 3.10 1.27
C THR A 696 2.11 1.62 1.23
N PRO A 697 2.94 0.69 1.74
CA PRO A 697 2.52 -0.69 1.92
C PRO A 697 1.30 -0.79 2.84
N ALA A 698 0.35 -1.66 2.51
CA ALA A 698 -0.82 -1.95 3.33
C ALA A 698 -0.58 -3.18 4.20
N ALA A 699 -1.36 -3.31 5.28
CA ALA A 699 -1.27 -4.45 6.20
C ALA A 699 -2.06 -5.68 5.71
N PHE A 700 -1.96 -6.00 4.42
CA PHE A 700 -2.60 -7.20 3.86
C PHE A 700 -1.70 -7.84 2.81
N HIS A 701 -1.62 -9.17 2.84
CA HIS A 701 -0.81 -9.95 1.90
C HIS A 701 -1.50 -11.26 1.52
N SER A 702 -1.03 -11.87 0.44
CA SER A 702 -1.31 -13.25 0.08
C SER A 702 -0.03 -13.93 -0.41
N ILE A 703 0.14 -15.22 -0.13
CA ILE A 703 1.34 -15.99 -0.47
C ILE A 703 0.92 -17.31 -1.13
N ASP A 704 1.69 -17.77 -2.11
CA ASP A 704 1.53 -19.11 -2.67
C ASP A 704 1.91 -20.21 -1.66
N ALA A 705 1.58 -21.46 -1.97
CA ALA A 705 1.78 -22.58 -1.04
C ALA A 705 3.27 -22.85 -0.77
N ALA A 706 4.14 -22.53 -1.73
CA ALA A 706 5.59 -22.73 -1.64
C ALA A 706 6.32 -21.58 -0.90
N GLY A 707 5.71 -20.40 -0.79
CA GLY A 707 6.35 -19.20 -0.24
C GLY A 707 7.24 -18.45 -1.22
N ASN A 708 7.04 -18.64 -2.54
CA ASN A 708 7.87 -18.08 -3.61
C ASN A 708 7.24 -16.84 -4.27
N THR A 709 5.92 -16.74 -4.29
CA THR A 709 5.18 -15.61 -4.86
C THR A 709 4.37 -14.93 -3.78
N LEU A 710 4.59 -13.63 -3.61
CA LEU A 710 3.92 -12.78 -2.62
C LEU A 710 3.17 -11.67 -3.34
N ALA A 711 1.88 -11.54 -3.04
CA ALA A 711 1.08 -10.38 -3.37
C ALA A 711 0.97 -9.51 -2.11
N LEU A 712 1.36 -8.24 -2.23
CA LEU A 712 1.34 -7.26 -1.14
C LEU A 712 0.41 -6.12 -1.52
N ALA A 713 -0.61 -5.87 -0.70
CA ALA A 713 -1.48 -4.73 -0.89
C ALA A 713 -0.72 -3.43 -0.62
N ASP A 714 -0.95 -2.38 -1.41
CA ASP A 714 -0.34 -1.07 -1.21
C ASP A 714 -1.24 0.08 -1.66
N TYR A 715 -0.78 1.30 -1.42
CA TYR A 715 -1.43 2.53 -1.86
C TYR A 715 -0.41 3.47 -2.50
N ARG A 716 -0.83 4.13 -3.60
CA ARG A 716 -0.20 5.33 -4.14
C ARG A 716 -0.96 6.54 -3.62
N LEU A 717 -0.31 7.43 -2.89
CA LEU A 717 -0.95 8.59 -2.29
C LEU A 717 -1.12 9.70 -3.33
N ARG A 718 -2.27 10.37 -3.35
CA ARG A 718 -2.36 11.72 -3.91
C ARG A 718 -2.57 12.70 -2.78
N HIS A 719 -1.80 13.78 -2.77
CA HIS A 719 -2.14 14.95 -2.00
C HIS A 719 -3.45 15.52 -2.57
N HIS A 720 -4.57 15.19 -1.94
CA HIS A 720 -5.83 15.86 -2.22
C HIS A 720 -5.87 17.15 -1.42
N ASP A 721 -5.84 18.28 -2.12
CA ASP A 721 -6.20 19.58 -1.60
C ASP A 721 -7.67 19.53 -1.15
N GLY A 722 -7.91 19.28 0.13
CA GLY A 722 -9.09 19.74 0.87
C GLY A 722 -10.49 19.60 0.23
N SER A 723 -10.75 18.61 -0.63
CA SER A 723 -12.09 18.49 -1.23
C SER A 723 -13.08 17.85 -0.25
N LEU A 724 -14.16 18.59 0.03
CA LEU A 724 -15.33 18.14 0.79
C LEU A 724 -15.96 16.89 0.14
N ILE A 725 -15.91 15.76 0.85
CA ILE A 725 -16.75 14.60 0.54
C ILE A 725 -17.96 14.62 1.48
N SER A 726 -19.14 14.87 0.94
CA SER A 726 -20.45 14.70 1.62
C SER A 726 -20.70 15.47 2.93
N GLY A 727 -20.22 16.72 3.04
CA GLY A 727 -20.61 17.60 4.15
C GLY A 727 -20.08 17.20 5.54
N ARG A 728 -19.10 16.29 5.63
CA ARG A 728 -18.33 16.03 6.87
C ARG A 728 -16.84 16.25 6.60
N TYR A 729 -16.17 17.01 7.46
CA TYR A 729 -14.71 17.15 7.51
C TYR A 729 -14.07 15.80 7.87
N ASN A 730 -13.73 14.98 6.88
CA ASN A 730 -12.93 13.77 7.11
C ASN A 730 -11.46 14.09 6.78
N ARG A 731 -10.67 14.32 7.83
CA ARG A 731 -9.19 14.41 7.81
C ARG A 731 -8.56 13.03 7.52
N GLY A 732 -8.86 12.41 6.38
CA GLY A 732 -8.32 11.09 6.00
C GLY A 732 -7.35 11.19 4.83
N THR A 733 -6.26 10.44 4.86
CA THR A 733 -5.38 10.26 3.68
C THR A 733 -6.12 9.45 2.63
N LEU A 734 -6.23 10.00 1.43
CA LEU A 734 -6.78 9.33 0.26
C LEU A 734 -5.64 8.68 -0.53
N GLY A 735 -5.83 7.44 -0.95
CA GLY A 735 -4.84 6.68 -1.70
C GLY A 735 -5.49 5.83 -2.78
N TYR A 736 -4.73 5.57 -3.82
CA TYR A 736 -5.08 4.71 -4.95
C TYR A 736 -4.61 3.28 -4.65
N PRO A 737 -5.53 2.31 -4.49
CA PRO A 737 -5.18 0.94 -4.15
C PRO A 737 -4.39 0.26 -5.27
N GLY A 738 -3.37 -0.50 -4.89
CA GLY A 738 -2.62 -1.37 -5.80
C GLY A 738 -2.21 -2.69 -5.14
N ILE A 739 -1.70 -3.60 -5.96
CA ILE A 739 -1.13 -4.87 -5.49
C ILE A 739 0.27 -5.03 -6.09
N SER A 740 1.29 -5.05 -5.25
CA SER A 740 2.65 -5.34 -5.68
C SER A 740 2.93 -6.84 -5.63
N ILE A 741 3.49 -7.36 -6.71
CA ILE A 741 3.87 -8.77 -6.87
C ILE A 741 5.38 -8.91 -6.65
N TRP A 742 5.75 -9.87 -5.81
CA TRP A 742 7.11 -10.17 -5.44
C TRP A 742 7.40 -11.65 -5.68
N ARG A 743 8.62 -11.95 -6.13
CA ARG A 743 9.08 -13.32 -6.36
C ARG A 743 10.40 -13.60 -5.69
N ARG A 744 10.61 -14.84 -5.29
CA ARG A 744 11.95 -15.32 -4.95
C ARG A 744 12.73 -15.65 -6.20
N ASN A 745 13.99 -15.20 -6.23
CA ASN A 745 14.95 -15.68 -7.21
C ASN A 745 15.49 -17.07 -6.82
N GLN A 746 16.35 -17.64 -7.66
CA GLN A 746 16.98 -18.96 -7.43
C GLN A 746 17.79 -19.04 -6.12
N GLN A 747 18.22 -17.90 -5.57
CA GLN A 747 18.93 -17.80 -4.29
C GLN A 747 17.98 -17.61 -3.09
N GLY A 748 16.65 -17.70 -3.31
CA GLY A 748 15.63 -17.51 -2.28
C GLY A 748 15.40 -16.07 -1.84
N ARG A 749 15.96 -15.08 -2.54
CA ARG A 749 15.82 -13.64 -2.21
C ARG A 749 14.62 -13.03 -2.91
N TRP A 750 13.87 -12.20 -2.19
CA TRP A 750 12.74 -11.44 -2.73
C TRP A 750 13.19 -10.37 -3.74
N GLN A 751 12.55 -10.38 -4.89
CA GLN A 751 12.66 -9.40 -5.97
C GLN A 751 11.27 -8.85 -6.26
N TYR A 752 11.19 -7.54 -6.43
CA TYR A 752 9.99 -6.91 -6.96
C TYR A 752 9.79 -7.34 -8.42
N SER A 753 8.58 -7.70 -8.79
CA SER A 753 8.23 -8.06 -10.17
C SER A 753 7.53 -6.92 -10.87
N HIS A 754 6.32 -6.58 -10.43
CA HIS A 754 5.49 -5.53 -11.00
C HIS A 754 4.38 -5.18 -10.01
N ARG A 755 3.65 -4.10 -10.30
CA ARG A 755 2.48 -3.67 -9.55
C ARG A 755 1.24 -3.69 -10.44
N ILE A 756 0.16 -4.23 -9.91
CA ILE A 756 -1.17 -4.16 -10.51
C ILE A 756 -1.77 -2.83 -10.09
N ASP A 757 -1.69 -1.87 -11.01
CA ASP A 757 -2.28 -0.53 -10.93
C ASP A 757 -3.74 -0.54 -11.43
N GLY A 758 -4.45 0.59 -11.41
CA GLY A 758 -5.76 0.74 -12.09
C GLY A 758 -6.96 0.12 -11.37
N MET A 759 -6.77 -0.38 -10.15
CA MET A 759 -7.87 -0.90 -9.32
C MET A 759 -8.80 0.19 -8.77
N ASP A 760 -8.32 1.43 -8.80
CA ASP A 760 -9.03 2.67 -8.51
C ASP A 760 -9.92 3.16 -9.66
N LEU A 761 -9.55 2.86 -10.90
CA LEU A 761 -10.38 3.15 -12.08
C LEU A 761 -11.69 2.34 -12.05
N LEU A 762 -11.74 1.30 -11.22
CA LEU A 762 -12.93 0.52 -10.89
C LEU A 762 -13.76 1.17 -9.76
N THR A 763 -13.14 1.95 -8.86
CA THR A 763 -13.81 2.64 -7.74
C THR A 763 -14.24 4.07 -8.08
N ARG A 764 -13.77 4.61 -9.22
CA ARG A 764 -14.00 5.98 -9.75
C ARG A 764 -13.47 7.12 -8.88
N GLU A 765 -13.03 6.85 -7.66
CA GLU A 765 -12.50 7.82 -6.69
C GLU A 765 -11.40 7.17 -5.83
N PRO A 766 -10.42 7.96 -5.33
CA PRO A 766 -9.43 7.47 -4.38
C PRO A 766 -10.10 7.08 -3.07
N VAL A 767 -9.58 6.03 -2.41
CA VAL A 767 -10.19 5.49 -1.20
C VAL A 767 -9.50 6.03 0.04
N GLN A 768 -10.27 6.23 1.11
CA GLN A 768 -9.69 6.53 2.41
C GLN A 768 -8.81 5.36 2.85
N VAL A 769 -7.53 5.64 3.08
CA VAL A 769 -6.55 4.66 3.59
C VAL A 769 -6.92 4.36 5.04
N THR A 770 -7.79 3.38 5.19
CA THR A 770 -8.29 2.90 6.47
C THR A 770 -7.84 1.47 6.69
N ARG A 771 -8.15 0.94 7.88
CA ARG A 771 -7.87 -0.46 8.19
C ARG A 771 -8.71 -1.37 7.31
N PRO A 772 -8.23 -2.59 7.03
CA PRO A 772 -9.03 -3.58 6.34
C PRO A 772 -10.38 -3.83 7.01
N LEU A 773 -11.46 -3.65 6.25
CA LEU A 773 -12.83 -3.92 6.66
C LEU A 773 -13.51 -4.88 5.67
N PRO A 774 -14.39 -5.78 6.13
CA PRO A 774 -15.19 -6.63 5.25
C PRO A 774 -16.06 -5.82 4.29
N ALA A 775 -16.28 -6.31 3.06
CA ALA A 775 -17.08 -5.63 2.05
C ALA A 775 -18.57 -5.54 2.46
N THR A 776 -19.09 -4.31 2.62
CA THR A 776 -20.47 -4.03 3.07
C THR A 776 -21.11 -2.88 2.31
N ALA A 777 -22.41 -2.99 2.01
CA ALA A 777 -23.20 -1.98 1.30
C ALA A 777 -24.57 -1.76 1.99
N TYR A 778 -25.08 -0.52 1.93
CA TYR A 778 -26.32 -0.07 2.59
C TYR A 778 -27.22 0.71 1.61
N SER A 779 -28.56 0.56 1.68
CA SER A 779 -29.50 1.38 0.90
C SER A 779 -30.66 2.00 1.71
N THR A 780 -31.22 3.10 1.18
CA THR A 780 -32.19 4.11 1.68
C THR A 780 -33.33 3.58 2.56
N GLN A 781 -33.47 3.87 3.86
CA GLN A 781 -33.75 5.16 4.54
C GLN A 781 -32.78 5.52 5.69
N SER A 782 -31.77 4.68 5.96
CA SER A 782 -30.81 4.85 7.08
C SER A 782 -29.69 5.90 6.85
N ILE A 783 -29.71 6.59 5.70
CA ILE A 783 -28.70 7.59 5.31
C ILE A 783 -28.58 8.73 6.33
N MET A 784 -29.63 9.02 7.11
CA MET A 784 -29.64 10.13 8.06
C MET A 784 -28.68 9.96 9.25
N ALA A 785 -28.27 8.74 9.62
CA ALA A 785 -27.41 8.52 10.81
C ALA A 785 -25.95 8.14 10.47
N HIS A 786 -25.71 7.38 9.39
CA HIS A 786 -24.41 6.71 9.17
C HIS A 786 -23.65 7.12 7.90
N GLY A 787 -24.18 8.03 7.08
CA GLY A 787 -23.54 8.46 5.83
C GLY A 787 -23.60 7.38 4.73
N PRO A 788 -23.27 7.75 3.47
CA PRO A 788 -23.33 6.81 2.36
C PRO A 788 -22.22 5.74 2.44
N LEU A 789 -22.58 4.49 2.12
CA LEU A 789 -21.69 3.39 1.70
C LEU A 789 -20.38 3.20 2.51
N GLY A 790 -20.47 2.59 3.69
CA GLY A 790 -19.29 2.08 4.39
C GLY A 790 -18.76 0.78 3.76
N ASN A 791 -18.13 0.86 2.58
CA ASN A 791 -16.85 0.21 2.24
C ASN A 791 -16.52 0.54 0.76
N HIS A 792 -15.82 1.66 0.54
CA HIS A 792 -15.33 2.03 -0.80
C HIS A 792 -14.27 1.02 -1.24
N GLY A 793 -14.57 0.29 -2.32
CA GLY A 793 -13.80 -0.82 -2.87
C GLY A 793 -12.29 -0.78 -2.62
N GLN A 794 -11.83 -1.61 -1.68
CA GLN A 794 -10.42 -1.93 -1.55
C GLN A 794 -10.20 -3.35 -2.11
N PRO A 795 -10.24 -3.54 -3.44
CA PRO A 795 -10.14 -4.86 -4.07
C PRO A 795 -8.77 -5.54 -3.83
N HIS A 796 -7.77 -4.83 -3.32
CA HIS A 796 -6.51 -5.43 -2.86
C HIS A 796 -6.61 -6.09 -1.47
N LEU A 797 -7.66 -5.83 -0.70
CA LEU A 797 -7.87 -6.47 0.59
C LEU A 797 -8.54 -7.84 0.42
N ALA A 798 -8.19 -8.81 1.26
CA ALA A 798 -8.70 -10.18 1.16
C ALA A 798 -8.39 -10.87 -0.19
N MET A 799 -7.39 -10.38 -0.93
CA MET A 799 -6.88 -11.03 -2.13
C MET A 799 -6.29 -12.40 -1.82
N GLN A 800 -6.39 -13.31 -2.78
CA GLN A 800 -6.03 -14.72 -2.66
C GLN A 800 -5.16 -15.13 -3.85
N LEU A 801 -3.90 -15.48 -3.59
CA LEU A 801 -3.04 -16.15 -4.55
C LEU A 801 -3.39 -17.65 -4.62
N SER A 802 -3.34 -18.21 -5.82
CA SER A 802 -3.42 -19.64 -6.03
C SER A 802 -2.21 -20.35 -5.41
N PRO A 803 -2.34 -21.64 -5.04
CA PRO A 803 -1.24 -22.42 -4.45
C PRO A 803 0.03 -22.46 -5.31
N ASP A 804 -0.13 -22.42 -6.63
CA ASP A 804 0.96 -22.41 -7.62
C ASP A 804 1.53 -21.00 -7.90
N GLY A 805 0.99 -19.96 -7.27
CA GLY A 805 1.42 -18.57 -7.42
C GLY A 805 1.13 -17.97 -8.79
N LYS A 806 0.32 -18.61 -9.64
CA LYS A 806 0.04 -18.13 -11.00
C LYS A 806 -1.14 -17.17 -11.08
N HIS A 807 -2.17 -17.41 -10.29
CA HIS A 807 -3.43 -16.69 -10.35
C HIS A 807 -3.64 -15.89 -9.09
N LEU A 808 -4.05 -14.63 -9.26
CA LEU A 808 -4.40 -13.74 -8.17
C LEU A 808 -5.87 -13.36 -8.30
N LEU A 809 -6.66 -13.79 -7.33
CA LEU A 809 -8.03 -13.32 -7.15
C LEU A 809 -8.01 -12.08 -6.26
N THR A 810 -8.51 -10.95 -6.77
CA THR A 810 -8.69 -9.75 -5.96
C THR A 810 -9.78 -9.97 -4.91
N GLY A 811 -9.76 -9.15 -3.87
CA GLY A 811 -10.88 -8.97 -2.97
C GLY A 811 -12.15 -8.51 -3.66
N LEU A 812 -13.24 -8.56 -2.88
CA LEU A 812 -14.56 -8.21 -3.34
C LEU A 812 -14.82 -6.70 -3.23
N GLN A 813 -15.32 -6.12 -4.31
CA GLN A 813 -15.80 -4.75 -4.37
C GLN A 813 -17.33 -4.73 -4.46
N LEU A 814 -17.99 -3.94 -3.62
CA LEU A 814 -19.44 -3.73 -3.67
C LEU A 814 -19.76 -2.31 -4.15
N GLU A 815 -20.59 -2.18 -5.19
CA GLU A 815 -20.99 -0.91 -5.79
C GLU A 815 -22.51 -0.79 -5.80
N HIS A 816 -23.05 0.34 -5.33
CA HIS A 816 -24.50 0.58 -5.37
C HIS A 816 -24.87 1.45 -6.59
N HIS A 817 -25.79 0.96 -7.42
CA HIS A 817 -26.27 1.67 -8.61
C HIS A 817 -27.71 1.29 -8.95
N ASN A 818 -28.60 2.28 -9.11
CA ASN A 818 -30.02 2.12 -9.50
C ASN A 818 -30.76 1.00 -8.74
N ASN A 819 -30.88 1.13 -7.42
CA ASN A 819 -31.53 0.12 -6.56
C ASN A 819 -30.94 -1.29 -6.75
N SER A 820 -29.63 -1.38 -6.88
CA SER A 820 -28.93 -2.64 -6.99
C SER A 820 -27.54 -2.52 -6.38
N VAL A 821 -27.06 -3.61 -5.79
CA VAL A 821 -25.67 -3.77 -5.40
C VAL A 821 -25.00 -4.71 -6.39
N TYR A 822 -23.90 -4.25 -6.98
CA TYR A 822 -23.03 -5.04 -7.83
C TYR A 822 -21.83 -5.50 -7.02
N ALA A 823 -21.53 -6.79 -7.09
CA ALA A 823 -20.35 -7.37 -6.50
C ALA A 823 -19.35 -7.70 -7.61
N ASN A 824 -18.17 -7.11 -7.54
CA ASN A 824 -17.12 -7.22 -8.55
C ASN A 824 -15.85 -7.83 -7.94
N ALA A 825 -15.22 -8.74 -8.66
CA ALA A 825 -13.87 -9.24 -8.36
C ALA A 825 -13.15 -9.58 -9.67
N TYR A 826 -11.81 -9.63 -9.63
CA TYR A 826 -10.96 -9.73 -10.81
C TYR A 826 -9.95 -10.85 -10.61
N LEU A 827 -9.75 -11.64 -11.66
CA LEU A 827 -8.78 -12.73 -11.68
C LEU A 827 -7.64 -12.38 -12.64
N PHE A 828 -6.43 -12.31 -12.10
CA PHE A 828 -5.22 -12.02 -12.89
C PHE A 828 -4.33 -13.25 -13.00
N ASN A 829 -3.69 -13.44 -14.15
CA ASN A 829 -2.46 -14.20 -14.26
C ASN A 829 -1.31 -13.25 -13.95
N VAL A 830 -0.55 -13.56 -12.91
CA VAL A 830 0.54 -12.69 -12.45
C VAL A 830 1.91 -13.17 -12.91
N GLN A 831 2.08 -14.32 -13.58
CA GLN A 831 3.40 -14.90 -13.89
C GLN A 831 4.26 -14.07 -14.84
N ALA A 832 3.65 -13.32 -15.76
CA ALA A 832 4.36 -12.55 -16.77
C ALA A 832 5.00 -11.27 -16.19
N GLU A 833 5.77 -10.54 -17.01
CA GLU A 833 6.35 -9.22 -16.64
C GLU A 833 5.25 -8.23 -16.23
N GLU A 834 4.03 -8.35 -16.78
CA GLU A 834 2.84 -7.61 -16.39
C GLU A 834 1.68 -8.55 -16.06
N ALA A 835 0.83 -8.17 -15.11
CA ALA A 835 -0.33 -8.96 -14.76
C ALA A 835 -1.40 -8.90 -15.86
N LYS A 836 -1.81 -10.07 -16.36
CA LYS A 836 -2.87 -10.18 -17.38
C LYS A 836 -4.21 -10.45 -16.70
N LEU A 837 -5.18 -9.56 -16.91
CA LEU A 837 -6.57 -9.82 -16.49
C LEU A 837 -7.14 -10.99 -17.29
N LEU A 838 -7.51 -12.07 -16.61
CA LEU A 838 -8.12 -13.26 -17.22
C LEU A 838 -9.64 -13.17 -17.26
N ALA A 839 -10.23 -12.73 -16.15
CA ALA A 839 -11.68 -12.73 -15.99
C ALA A 839 -12.14 -11.66 -15.00
N ARG A 840 -13.37 -11.17 -15.23
CA ARG A 840 -14.12 -10.39 -14.25
C ARG A 840 -15.30 -11.21 -13.74
N LEU A 841 -15.41 -11.31 -12.42
CA LEU A 841 -16.58 -11.86 -11.74
C LEU A 841 -17.50 -10.70 -11.40
N ARG A 842 -18.77 -10.80 -11.80
CA ARG A 842 -19.76 -9.77 -11.53
C ARG A 842 -21.11 -10.38 -11.21
N GLU A 843 -21.65 -10.02 -10.05
CA GLU A 843 -22.99 -10.40 -9.64
C GLU A 843 -23.82 -9.20 -9.25
N LYS A 844 -25.12 -9.32 -9.46
CA LYS A 844 -26.09 -8.26 -9.17
C LYS A 844 -27.09 -8.76 -8.12
N ILE A 845 -27.30 -7.95 -7.10
CA ILE A 845 -28.44 -8.08 -6.20
C ILE A 845 -29.32 -6.86 -6.39
N ASP A 846 -30.58 -7.11 -6.77
CA ASP A 846 -31.59 -6.07 -6.76
C ASP A 846 -31.94 -5.71 -5.32
N THR A 847 -31.89 -4.43 -5.01
CA THR A 847 -32.27 -3.89 -3.71
C THR A 847 -33.70 -3.35 -3.83
N PRO A 848 -34.75 -4.11 -3.45
CA PRO A 848 -36.10 -3.60 -3.46
C PRO A 848 -36.19 -2.32 -2.60
N ARG A 849 -37.12 -1.43 -2.93
CA ARG A 849 -37.44 -0.29 -2.07
C ARG A 849 -37.99 -0.83 -0.73
N SER A 850 -37.12 -0.86 0.27
CA SER A 850 -37.40 -1.26 1.65
C SER A 850 -36.81 -0.20 2.58
N ASP A 851 -37.28 -0.12 3.82
CA ASP A 851 -36.85 0.92 4.75
C ASP A 851 -35.41 0.72 5.21
N MET A 852 -34.99 -0.54 5.35
CA MET A 852 -33.62 -0.93 5.60
C MET A 852 -33.21 -2.05 4.64
N HIS A 853 -32.03 -1.90 4.04
CA HIS A 853 -31.40 -2.96 3.28
C HIS A 853 -29.87 -2.91 3.42
N ILE A 854 -29.29 -4.07 3.73
CA ILE A 854 -27.86 -4.25 3.94
C ILE A 854 -27.42 -5.45 3.13
N THR A 855 -26.34 -5.30 2.38
CA THR A 855 -25.70 -6.37 1.62
C THR A 855 -24.26 -6.53 2.07
N TYR A 856 -23.85 -7.78 2.23
CA TYR A 856 -22.48 -8.17 2.53
C TYR A 856 -22.04 -9.16 1.45
N GLY A 857 -20.74 -9.20 1.18
CA GLY A 857 -20.20 -10.20 0.26
C GLY A 857 -18.94 -10.85 0.79
N ASP A 858 -18.72 -12.09 0.36
CA ASP A 858 -17.53 -12.88 0.63
C ASP A 858 -17.11 -13.63 -0.62
N ILE A 859 -15.81 -13.82 -0.81
CA ILE A 859 -15.25 -14.47 -1.99
C ILE A 859 -14.09 -15.38 -1.60
N ARG A 860 -14.05 -16.59 -2.18
CA ARG A 860 -13.08 -17.62 -1.83
C ARG A 860 -12.56 -18.34 -3.06
N LEU A 861 -11.25 -18.44 -3.18
CA LEU A 861 -10.57 -19.33 -4.12
C LEU A 861 -10.45 -20.72 -3.48
N SER A 862 -10.75 -21.78 -4.23
CA SER A 862 -10.59 -23.16 -3.76
C SER A 862 -9.12 -23.49 -3.51
N ASN A 863 -8.82 -24.47 -2.64
CA ASN A 863 -7.42 -24.78 -2.30
C ASN A 863 -6.65 -25.41 -3.47
N ASN A 864 -7.33 -25.89 -4.51
CA ASN A 864 -6.74 -26.35 -5.77
C ASN A 864 -6.78 -25.30 -6.89
N ALA A 865 -7.32 -24.11 -6.61
CA ALA A 865 -7.54 -23.01 -7.56
C ALA A 865 -8.32 -23.40 -8.83
N ASN A 866 -9.16 -24.44 -8.77
CA ASN A 866 -10.08 -24.79 -9.86
C ASN A 866 -11.40 -24.02 -9.81
N HIS A 867 -11.79 -23.52 -8.64
CA HIS A 867 -13.10 -22.90 -8.43
C HIS A 867 -13.00 -21.58 -7.66
N ILE A 868 -13.91 -20.66 -7.96
CA ILE A 868 -14.14 -19.47 -7.14
C ILE A 868 -15.58 -19.51 -6.61
N ALA A 869 -15.74 -19.34 -5.31
CA ALA A 869 -17.04 -19.16 -4.68
C ALA A 869 -17.26 -17.68 -4.34
N LEU A 870 -18.36 -17.11 -4.82
CA LEU A 870 -18.82 -15.76 -4.50
C LEU A 870 -20.17 -15.86 -3.80
N GLY A 871 -20.20 -15.44 -2.54
CA GLY A 871 -21.39 -15.40 -1.71
C GLY A 871 -21.82 -13.96 -1.49
N LEU A 872 -23.07 -13.65 -1.79
CA LEU A 872 -23.70 -12.37 -1.48
C LEU A 872 -24.93 -12.59 -0.64
N PHE A 873 -25.05 -11.78 0.39
CA PHE A 873 -26.04 -12.00 1.43
C PHE A 873 -26.65 -10.68 1.80
N SER A 874 -27.97 -10.65 1.83
CA SER A 874 -28.69 -9.42 2.01
C SER A 874 -29.85 -9.53 2.97
N TYR A 875 -30.11 -8.41 3.63
CA TYR A 875 -31.19 -8.23 4.59
C TYR A 875 -32.14 -7.17 4.07
N HIS A 876 -33.43 -7.40 4.23
CA HIS A 876 -34.46 -6.45 3.85
C HIS A 876 -35.52 -6.37 4.94
N GLU A 877 -35.83 -5.15 5.38
CA GLU A 877 -36.93 -4.89 6.29
C GLU A 877 -37.82 -3.77 5.71
N LYS A 878 -39.14 -4.00 5.70
CA LYS A 878 -40.16 -2.99 5.37
C LYS A 878 -40.79 -2.49 6.66
N ARG A 879 -41.24 -1.24 6.71
CA ARG A 879 -42.02 -0.69 7.84
C ARG A 879 -43.09 -1.66 8.29
N ASN A 880 -43.03 -2.09 9.54
CA ASN A 880 -43.99 -3.02 10.15
C ASN A 880 -44.10 -4.40 9.44
N GLY A 881 -43.10 -4.80 8.64
CA GLY A 881 -43.04 -6.09 7.93
C GLY A 881 -41.95 -7.03 8.48
N PRO A 882 -41.96 -8.31 8.08
CA PRO A 882 -40.98 -9.30 8.56
C PRO A 882 -39.57 -9.00 8.02
N LEU A 883 -38.56 -9.24 8.85
CA LEU A 883 -37.17 -9.30 8.41
C LEU A 883 -37.00 -10.46 7.42
N THR A 884 -36.42 -10.18 6.26
CA THR A 884 -36.13 -11.19 5.24
C THR A 884 -34.63 -11.24 4.98
N GLN A 885 -34.06 -12.45 5.05
CA GLN A 885 -32.68 -12.72 4.65
C GLN A 885 -32.70 -13.41 3.28
N ALA A 886 -31.83 -12.96 2.39
CA ALA A 886 -31.57 -13.60 1.11
C ALA A 886 -30.09 -13.92 0.99
N TYR A 887 -29.75 -15.04 0.36
CA TYR A 887 -28.39 -15.30 -0.08
C TYR A 887 -28.37 -15.72 -1.55
N LYS A 888 -27.28 -15.35 -2.21
CA LYS A 888 -26.91 -15.76 -3.55
C LYS A 888 -25.50 -16.33 -3.47
N LEU A 889 -25.32 -17.59 -3.84
CA LEU A 889 -24.01 -18.20 -3.99
C LEU A 889 -23.78 -18.53 -5.46
N ARG A 890 -22.59 -18.22 -5.92
CA ARG A 890 -22.12 -18.46 -7.28
C ARG A 890 -20.81 -19.21 -7.21
N ILE A 891 -20.71 -20.27 -7.99
CA ILE A 891 -19.45 -20.98 -8.19
C ILE A 891 -19.05 -20.77 -9.64
N TYR A 892 -17.79 -20.39 -9.83
CA TYR A 892 -17.16 -20.23 -11.13
C TYR A 892 -16.12 -21.33 -11.28
N ASP A 893 -16.15 -22.02 -12.41
CA ASP A 893 -15.12 -22.99 -12.80
C ASP A 893 -14.03 -22.27 -13.61
N LEU A 894 -12.78 -22.37 -13.15
CA LEU A 894 -11.63 -21.75 -13.80
C LEU A 894 -11.08 -22.60 -14.95
N GLN A 895 -11.42 -23.88 -15.05
CA GLN A 895 -11.03 -24.72 -16.19
C GLN A 895 -11.62 -24.19 -17.50
N GLU A 896 -12.79 -23.55 -17.45
CA GLU A 896 -13.40 -22.88 -18.61
C GLU A 896 -12.53 -21.77 -19.22
N LEU A 897 -11.60 -21.18 -18.44
CA LEU A 897 -10.66 -20.17 -18.91
C LEU A 897 -9.45 -20.77 -19.66
N THR A 898 -9.13 -22.04 -19.41
CA THR A 898 -7.98 -22.73 -20.03
C THR A 898 -8.30 -23.36 -21.39
N GLY A 899 -9.60 -23.59 -21.68
CA GLY A 899 -10.05 -24.17 -22.95
C GLY A 899 -10.26 -23.17 -24.10
N LYS A 900 -10.21 -21.86 -23.82
CA LYS A 900 -10.28 -20.81 -24.85
C LYS A 900 -8.90 -20.18 -24.99
N GLY A 901 -8.20 -20.54 -26.07
CA GLY A 901 -6.92 -19.92 -26.43
C GLY A 901 -7.01 -18.39 -26.51
N PRO A 902 -5.86 -17.69 -26.53
CA PRO A 902 -5.85 -16.23 -26.51
C PRO A 902 -6.67 -15.65 -27.67
N LEU A 903 -7.70 -14.87 -27.34
CA LEU A 903 -8.41 -13.96 -28.25
C LEU A 903 -7.60 -12.70 -28.49
#